data_AF-A0A7K2TS12-F1
#
_entry.id   AF-A0A7K2TS12-F1
#
_cell.length_a   1.000
_cell.length_b   1.000
_cell.length_c   1.000
_cell.angle_alpha   90.00
_cell.angle_beta   90.00
_cell.angle_gamma   90.00
#
_symmetry.space_group_name_H-M   'P 1'
#
loop_
_entity.id
_entity.type
_entity.pdbx_description
1 polymer ?
#
loop_
_entity_poly.entity_id
_entity_poly.type
_entity_poly.pdbx_seq_one_letter_code
_entity_poly.pdbx_strand_id
1 'polypeptide(L)'
;MATTTPSGVRGGHAKHGAPEAPAGTPMTHRQIMEALTGLLLGMFVAILSSTVVSNALPEIISDLGGGQSAYTWVVTASLLAMTATTPLWGKLADLFSKKLLVQIALIIYVAGSIVAGLSTSSGMLITCRVVQGIGVGGLSALAQIVMAAMISPRERGRYSGYLGAVFAVATVGGPLLGGVITDTSWMGWRWCFYVGVPFAVIALIVLQKTLKLPVVKREVKVDWWGAFFISSAVSLLLLWVTFAGDKYDWISWQTVVMVVGAVLLALIFVLVESRAREPIIPLRLFRNRTITLASAASLFVGIGMFAGTVFFSQYFQLARGKSPTMSGVMTIPMIAGLFLSSTLSGQIITKTGRWKAWLVSGGFLLTAGLGMLGTIRYDTAYWHIAIFMFVMGLGIGMMMQNLVLATQNQVAPADLGAASSVVTFFRSLGGAIGVSALGAVLGNRVTQYVKDGLADLGPEGAKLGHGGTGGGGIPDLDALPAPFRTVMEAAYGHGVADVFLYAAPAALLAFLLTLFIKEVALKTNAGNDKVPATAEAPVEATVGAPAAVSGTTAQLPAAEVQDAPQAPVAALADTPPAPQGGTPVRGVVRGAEGAPVAQAAVTLISLGGRQLGRSVAQADGGYVLDAPGAGSYVLIASADGFQPQASTVVVGDEALAYDILLAGTSGLAGTVRTAEGGAPVEGAMVVVTDVRGDVLATGVSDAAGEFVFGELIPGSVTVAVTAAGFRPLALPVEIGGQGVTRADAVLRAGALVRGVVRAGSGRAPLPDARVTLIDAAGNVVGTSTTGEDGVYAFTDLDAGEYSVVATGYPPVAGSLTVAGGGIDGHDIELAHPGE
;
A
#
# COMPACT_ATOMS: atom_id res chain seq x y z
N MET A 1 47.60 -3.91 51.94
CA MET A 1 46.55 -2.94 52.30
C MET A 1 45.46 -3.06 51.22
N ALA A 2 44.36 -3.79 51.38
CA ALA A 2 43.71 -4.33 52.59
C ALA A 2 43.19 -3.26 53.55
N THR A 3 41.93 -2.85 53.33
CA THR A 3 40.93 -2.46 54.34
C THR A 3 39.55 -2.78 53.78
N THR A 4 38.62 -3.18 54.63
CA THR A 4 37.34 -3.81 54.27
C THR A 4 36.15 -3.20 55.01
N THR A 5 34.94 -3.36 54.44
CA THR A 5 33.62 -3.39 55.15
C THR A 5 33.13 -2.09 55.82
N PRO A 6 31.81 -1.95 56.16
CA PRO A 6 30.74 -2.95 56.20
C PRO A 6 29.42 -2.62 55.46
N SER A 7 28.53 -3.63 55.47
CA SER A 7 27.15 -3.66 54.97
C SER A 7 26.10 -3.11 55.96
N GLY A 8 24.96 -2.58 55.49
CA GLY A 8 23.77 -2.46 56.36
C GLY A 8 22.58 -1.58 55.91
N VAL A 9 21.58 -2.20 55.27
CA VAL A 9 20.11 -1.96 55.42
C VAL A 9 19.54 -0.52 55.39
N ARG A 10 18.76 -0.21 54.33
CA ARG A 10 17.31 0.12 54.42
C ARG A 10 16.66 0.09 53.03
N GLY A 11 15.49 -0.53 52.90
CA GLY A 11 14.88 -0.88 51.61
C GLY A 11 13.82 0.09 51.09
N GLY A 12 13.34 -0.15 49.88
CA GLY A 12 12.24 0.60 49.24
C GLY A 12 11.82 0.03 47.89
N HIS A 13 10.73 -0.75 47.88
CA HIS A 13 9.93 -1.17 46.73
C HIS A 13 10.60 -1.89 45.55
N ALA A 14 10.57 -3.23 45.61
CA ALA A 14 10.55 -4.04 44.39
C ALA A 14 9.26 -3.80 43.59
N LYS A 15 9.37 -3.41 42.32
CA LYS A 15 8.34 -3.68 41.31
C LYS A 15 8.75 -4.94 40.55
N HIS A 16 7.81 -5.85 40.32
CA HIS A 16 8.05 -7.08 39.58
C HIS A 16 8.70 -6.79 38.22
N GLY A 17 9.85 -7.42 37.97
CA GLY A 17 10.36 -7.55 36.62
C GLY A 17 9.44 -8.46 35.82
N ALA A 18 8.77 -7.91 34.81
CA ALA A 18 8.25 -8.73 33.73
C ALA A 18 9.44 -9.34 32.98
N PRO A 19 9.39 -10.61 32.54
CA PRO A 19 10.45 -11.19 31.73
C PRO A 19 10.70 -10.34 30.48
N GLU A 20 11.96 -10.03 30.22
CA GLU A 20 12.36 -9.30 29.01
C GLU A 20 12.10 -10.19 27.80
N ALA A 21 11.15 -9.79 26.95
CA ALA A 21 10.72 -10.59 25.82
C ALA A 21 11.88 -10.81 24.83
N PRO A 22 12.09 -12.04 24.32
CA PRO A 22 13.22 -12.34 23.46
C PRO A 22 13.19 -11.50 22.17
N ALA A 23 14.37 -11.00 21.78
CA ALA A 23 14.53 -10.13 20.63
C ALA A 23 14.13 -10.86 19.32
N GLY A 24 12.92 -10.60 18.83
CA GLY A 24 12.40 -11.22 17.60
C GLY A 24 10.87 -11.32 17.53
N THR A 25 10.14 -11.07 18.63
CA THR A 25 8.66 -11.13 18.60
C THR A 25 8.08 -10.14 17.58
N PRO A 26 7.22 -10.57 16.63
CA PRO A 26 6.50 -9.66 15.75
C PRO A 26 5.69 -8.63 16.55
N MET A 27 5.66 -7.38 16.08
CA MET A 27 4.84 -6.34 16.72
C MET A 27 3.38 -6.79 16.72
N THR A 28 2.69 -6.69 17.86
CA THR A 28 1.27 -7.05 17.95
C THR A 28 0.44 -6.10 17.08
N HIS A 29 -0.74 -6.54 16.60
CA HIS A 29 -1.60 -5.70 15.75
C HIS A 29 -1.85 -4.31 16.34
N ARG A 30 -2.04 -4.22 17.67
CA ARG A 30 -2.14 -2.96 18.41
C ARG A 30 -0.88 -2.09 18.29
N GLN A 31 0.31 -2.67 18.50
CA GLN A 31 1.58 -1.95 18.34
C GLN A 31 1.81 -1.50 16.89
N ILE A 32 1.42 -2.31 15.90
CA ILE A 32 1.45 -1.92 14.48
C ILE A 32 0.54 -0.71 14.27
N MET A 33 -0.67 -0.67 14.83
CA MET A 33 -1.59 0.47 14.67
C MET A 33 -1.05 1.72 15.39
N GLU A 34 -0.51 1.56 16.60
CA GLU A 34 0.10 2.65 17.38
C GLU A 34 1.36 3.24 16.73
N ALA A 35 2.11 2.47 15.93
CA ALA A 35 3.22 2.97 15.13
C ALA A 35 2.77 3.53 13.77
N LEU A 36 1.77 2.89 13.14
CA LEU A 36 1.21 3.33 11.86
C LEU A 36 0.49 4.68 11.98
N THR A 37 -0.20 4.97 13.09
CA THR A 37 -0.82 6.30 13.33
C THR A 37 0.22 7.41 13.40
N GLY A 38 1.35 7.21 14.07
CA GLY A 38 2.47 8.16 14.08
C GLY A 38 3.08 8.37 12.69
N LEU A 39 3.18 7.31 11.89
CA LEU A 39 3.68 7.36 10.52
C LEU A 39 2.72 8.09 9.57
N LEU A 40 1.42 7.80 9.71
CA LEU A 40 0.32 8.45 8.99
C LEU A 40 0.24 9.95 9.32
N LEU A 41 0.43 10.35 10.58
CA LEU A 41 0.53 11.77 10.97
C LEU A 41 1.73 12.46 10.32
N GLY A 42 2.90 11.80 10.28
CA GLY A 42 4.07 12.33 9.58
C GLY A 42 3.84 12.51 8.08
N MET A 43 3.16 11.55 7.44
CA MET A 43 2.82 11.64 6.02
C MET A 43 1.70 12.66 5.73
N PHE A 44 0.71 12.79 6.62
CA PHE A 44 -0.31 13.86 6.57
C PHE A 44 0.36 15.24 6.54
N VAL A 45 1.30 15.49 7.46
CA VAL A 45 2.06 16.74 7.53
C VAL A 45 2.85 17.01 6.25
N ALA A 46 3.55 15.99 5.73
CA ALA A 46 4.37 16.11 4.53
C ALA A 46 3.55 16.56 3.30
N ILE A 47 2.35 15.97 3.14
CA ILE A 47 1.43 16.29 2.05
C ILE A 47 0.77 17.64 2.29
N LEU A 48 0.27 17.90 3.51
CA LEU A 48 -0.35 19.16 3.91
C LEU A 48 0.57 20.36 3.63
N SER A 49 1.86 20.26 3.96
CA SER A 49 2.84 21.33 3.71
C SER A 49 3.05 21.69 2.23
N SER A 50 2.79 20.72 1.34
CA SER A 50 2.90 20.93 -0.10
C SER A 50 1.65 21.60 -0.69
N THR A 51 0.50 21.47 -0.04
CA THR A 51 -0.81 21.92 -0.54
C THR A 51 -1.36 23.16 0.19
N VAL A 52 -1.09 23.32 1.49
CA VAL A 52 -1.59 24.42 2.34
C VAL A 52 -1.08 25.79 1.88
N VAL A 53 0.15 25.85 1.38
CA VAL A 53 0.78 27.11 0.95
C VAL A 53 0.19 27.62 -0.36
N SER A 54 -0.40 26.77 -1.21
CA SER A 54 -0.80 27.16 -2.59
C SER A 54 -1.81 28.32 -2.63
N ASN A 55 -2.84 28.29 -1.77
CA ASN A 55 -3.83 29.37 -1.69
C ASN A 55 -3.34 30.60 -0.92
N ALA A 56 -2.38 30.45 -0.01
CA ALA A 56 -1.74 31.57 0.67
C ALA A 56 -0.73 32.31 -0.23
N LEU A 57 -0.26 31.65 -1.30
CA LEU A 57 0.94 32.08 -2.03
C LEU A 57 0.85 33.46 -2.71
N PRO A 58 -0.29 33.92 -3.27
CA PRO A 58 -0.42 35.28 -3.78
C PRO A 58 -0.17 36.34 -2.70
N GLU A 59 -0.76 36.18 -1.51
CA GLU A 59 -0.58 37.08 -0.37
C GLU A 59 0.83 37.01 0.21
N ILE A 60 1.38 35.80 0.40
CA ILE A 60 2.76 35.58 0.86
C ILE A 60 3.76 36.35 0.00
N ILE A 61 3.60 36.28 -1.32
CA ILE A 61 4.53 36.89 -2.27
C ILE A 61 4.35 38.41 -2.30
N SER A 62 3.12 38.91 -2.15
CA SER A 62 2.84 40.35 -1.99
C SER A 62 3.47 40.92 -0.71
N ASP A 63 3.20 40.33 0.47
CA ASP A 63 3.73 40.76 1.79
C ASP A 63 5.26 40.71 1.85
N LEU A 64 5.89 39.77 1.14
CA LEU A 64 7.35 39.62 1.08
C LEU A 64 8.01 40.40 -0.08
N GLY A 65 7.27 41.24 -0.81
CA GLY A 65 7.77 42.06 -1.93
C GLY A 65 8.34 41.24 -3.09
N GLY A 66 7.84 40.03 -3.31
CA GLY A 66 8.30 39.11 -4.35
C GLY A 66 7.54 39.26 -5.68
N GLY A 67 8.20 38.85 -6.76
CA GLY A 67 7.59 38.75 -8.08
C GLY A 67 7.18 37.34 -8.49
N GLN A 68 6.74 37.19 -9.74
CA GLN A 68 6.30 35.91 -10.31
C GLN A 68 7.38 34.80 -10.24
N SER A 69 8.66 35.17 -10.35
CA SER A 69 9.78 34.27 -10.13
C SER A 69 9.77 33.71 -8.70
N ALA A 70 9.64 34.57 -7.68
CA ALA A 70 9.58 34.15 -6.28
C ALA A 70 8.38 33.25 -5.97
N TYR A 71 7.20 33.54 -6.52
CA TYR A 71 6.02 32.66 -6.43
C TYR A 71 6.35 31.25 -6.92
N THR A 72 6.92 31.16 -8.12
CA THR A 72 7.29 29.89 -8.76
C THR A 72 8.37 29.15 -7.96
N TRP A 73 9.34 29.88 -7.40
CA TRP A 73 10.41 29.34 -6.57
C TRP A 73 9.93 28.77 -5.22
N VAL A 74 8.94 29.37 -4.54
CA VAL A 74 8.43 28.86 -3.25
C VAL A 74 7.86 27.45 -3.36
N VAL A 75 7.20 27.13 -4.48
CA VAL A 75 6.74 25.76 -4.78
C VAL A 75 7.90 24.90 -5.28
N THR A 76 8.62 25.38 -6.30
CA THR A 76 9.65 24.58 -7.00
C THR A 76 10.79 24.20 -6.07
N ALA A 77 11.28 25.09 -5.20
CA ALA A 77 12.39 24.81 -4.29
C ALA A 77 12.10 23.62 -3.37
N SER A 78 10.87 23.50 -2.86
CA SER A 78 10.47 22.33 -2.06
C SER A 78 10.35 21.06 -2.91
N LEU A 79 9.85 21.14 -4.15
CA LEU A 79 9.76 19.99 -5.06
C LEU A 79 11.15 19.51 -5.52
N LEU A 80 12.06 20.43 -5.81
CA LEU A 80 13.45 20.19 -6.18
C LEU A 80 14.19 19.51 -5.04
N ALA A 81 14.13 20.08 -3.83
CA ALA A 81 14.78 19.52 -2.65
C ALA A 81 14.22 18.14 -2.27
N MET A 82 12.89 17.95 -2.35
CA MET A 82 12.24 16.65 -2.16
C MET A 82 12.73 15.62 -3.19
N THR A 83 12.71 15.97 -4.49
CA THR A 83 13.08 15.06 -5.58
C THR A 83 14.55 14.67 -5.52
N ALA A 84 15.44 15.62 -5.24
CA ALA A 84 16.88 15.39 -5.13
C ALA A 84 17.28 14.55 -3.90
N THR A 85 16.53 14.64 -2.78
CA THR A 85 16.87 13.92 -1.52
C THR A 85 16.12 12.61 -1.31
N THR A 86 14.97 12.38 -1.96
CA THR A 86 14.20 11.13 -1.85
C THR A 86 15.06 9.86 -2.05
N PRO A 87 15.96 9.75 -3.05
CA PRO A 87 16.84 8.59 -3.20
C PRO A 87 17.85 8.43 -2.05
N LEU A 88 18.37 9.55 -1.54
CA LEU A 88 19.35 9.58 -0.44
C LEU A 88 18.73 9.02 0.85
N TRP A 89 17.50 9.43 1.16
CA TRP A 89 16.75 8.92 2.31
C TRP A 89 16.49 7.42 2.22
N GLY A 90 16.23 6.90 1.01
CA GLY A 90 16.09 5.47 0.76
C GLY A 90 17.35 4.69 1.15
N LYS A 91 18.53 5.09 0.64
CA LYS A 91 19.79 4.43 0.96
C LYS A 91 20.25 4.63 2.41
N LEU A 92 19.98 5.79 3.02
CA LEU A 92 20.22 5.97 4.46
C LEU A 92 19.42 4.94 5.29
N ALA A 93 18.21 4.57 4.86
CA ALA A 93 17.35 3.61 5.56
C ALA A 93 17.83 2.15 5.49
N ASP A 94 18.79 1.83 4.64
CA ASP A 94 19.48 0.54 4.61
C ASP A 94 20.58 0.46 5.69
N LEU A 95 21.21 1.58 6.03
CA LEU A 95 22.35 1.67 6.96
C LEU A 95 21.95 2.06 8.39
N PHE A 96 21.02 3.00 8.53
CA PHE A 96 20.62 3.58 9.81
C PHE A 96 19.26 3.05 10.28
N SER A 97 18.96 3.23 11.57
CA SER A 97 17.64 2.84 12.08
C SER A 97 16.55 3.69 11.42
N LYS A 98 15.57 3.01 10.82
CA LYS A 98 14.45 3.64 10.09
C LYS A 98 13.68 4.63 10.98
N LYS A 99 13.60 4.34 12.29
CA LYS A 99 13.07 5.24 13.33
C LYS A 99 13.81 6.58 13.40
N LEU A 100 15.15 6.54 13.54
CA LEU A 100 15.97 7.74 13.66
C LEU A 100 15.82 8.63 12.43
N LEU A 101 15.81 8.03 11.23
CA LEU A 101 15.66 8.79 9.99
C LEU A 101 14.30 9.47 9.87
N VAL A 102 13.19 8.81 10.24
CA VAL A 102 11.86 9.45 10.25
C VAL A 102 11.83 10.61 11.25
N GLN A 103 12.48 10.46 12.41
CA GLN A 103 12.58 11.52 13.41
C GLN A 103 13.42 12.69 12.92
N ILE A 104 14.57 12.46 12.27
CA ILE A 104 15.39 13.51 11.66
C ILE A 104 14.59 14.23 10.56
N ALA A 105 13.87 13.50 9.70
CA ALA A 105 13.03 14.09 8.67
C ALA A 105 11.90 14.96 9.24
N LEU A 106 11.24 14.53 10.34
CA LEU A 106 10.28 15.34 11.09
C LEU A 106 10.93 16.59 11.73
N ILE A 107 12.12 16.47 12.30
CA ILE A 107 12.84 17.59 12.93
C ILE A 107 13.25 18.63 11.89
N ILE A 108 13.82 18.21 10.76
CA ILE A 108 14.16 19.07 9.61
C ILE A 108 12.89 19.80 9.12
N TYR A 109 11.79 19.07 8.97
CA TYR A 109 10.50 19.65 8.59
C TYR A 109 10.02 20.70 9.60
N VAL A 110 10.02 20.39 10.89
CA VAL A 110 9.55 21.30 11.95
C VAL A 110 10.42 22.56 12.02
N ALA A 111 11.75 22.42 12.00
CA ALA A 111 12.68 23.54 12.02
C ALA A 111 12.47 24.45 10.79
N GLY A 112 12.40 23.87 9.58
CA GLY A 112 12.12 24.61 8.36
C GLY A 112 10.76 25.32 8.38
N SER A 113 9.74 24.70 9.01
CA SER A 113 8.40 25.29 9.14
C SER A 113 8.35 26.45 10.14
N ILE A 114 9.04 26.33 11.28
CA ILE A 114 9.13 27.41 12.27
C ILE A 114 9.84 28.63 11.67
N VAL A 115 10.98 28.43 10.98
CA VAL A 115 11.71 29.53 10.35
C VAL A 115 10.95 30.10 9.14
N ALA A 116 10.21 29.28 8.39
CA ALA A 116 9.37 29.76 7.28
C ALA A 116 8.29 30.76 7.75
N GLY A 117 7.60 30.48 8.87
CA GLY A 117 6.61 31.40 9.44
C GLY A 117 7.19 32.71 9.99
N LEU A 118 8.53 32.76 10.19
CA LEU A 118 9.28 33.96 10.57
C LEU A 118 9.92 34.68 9.36
N SER A 119 9.59 34.29 8.13
CA SER A 119 10.19 34.87 6.92
C SER A 119 9.87 36.37 6.76
N THR A 120 10.92 37.15 6.50
CA THR A 120 10.85 38.59 6.20
C THR A 120 11.22 38.92 4.75
N SER A 121 11.65 37.93 3.97
CA SER A 121 11.92 38.07 2.54
C SER A 121 11.58 36.79 1.78
N SER A 122 11.28 36.93 0.49
CA SER A 122 11.03 35.80 -0.42
C SER A 122 12.22 34.84 -0.49
N GLY A 123 13.47 35.34 -0.50
CA GLY A 123 14.69 34.52 -0.48
C GLY A 123 14.85 33.68 0.80
N MET A 124 14.54 34.25 1.96
CA MET A 124 14.50 33.51 3.23
C MET A 124 13.44 32.41 3.19
N LEU A 125 12.25 32.71 2.68
CA LEU A 125 11.18 31.73 2.54
C LEU A 125 11.57 30.59 1.59
N ILE A 126 12.10 30.89 0.41
CA ILE A 126 12.59 29.90 -0.57
C ILE A 126 13.64 28.99 0.07
N THR A 127 14.56 29.55 0.87
CA THR A 127 15.55 28.76 1.62
C THR A 127 14.88 27.83 2.63
N CYS A 128 13.86 28.30 3.36
CA CYS A 128 13.08 27.45 4.26
C CYS A 128 12.29 26.35 3.52
N ARG A 129 11.81 26.63 2.30
CA ARG A 129 11.16 25.63 1.42
C ARG A 129 12.12 24.54 0.96
N VAL A 130 13.39 24.85 0.71
CA VAL A 130 14.44 23.83 0.49
C VAL A 130 14.56 22.93 1.72
N VAL A 131 14.73 23.51 2.91
CA VAL A 131 14.84 22.75 4.18
C VAL A 131 13.61 21.87 4.43
N GLN A 132 12.40 22.43 4.29
CA GLN A 132 11.16 21.64 4.38
C GLN A 132 11.13 20.51 3.34
N GLY A 133 11.52 20.78 2.08
CA GLY A 133 11.54 19.78 1.01
C GLY A 133 12.46 18.59 1.30
N ILE A 134 13.62 18.82 1.93
CA ILE A 134 14.51 17.74 2.42
C ILE A 134 13.76 16.84 3.42
N GLY A 135 13.05 17.43 4.38
CA GLY A 135 12.23 16.70 5.36
C GLY A 135 11.07 15.94 4.71
N VAL A 136 10.30 16.60 3.83
CA VAL A 136 9.16 16.01 3.10
C VAL A 136 9.59 14.84 2.21
N GLY A 137 10.75 14.92 1.55
CA GLY A 137 11.33 13.80 0.79
C GLY A 137 11.69 12.62 1.67
N GLY A 138 12.22 12.88 2.87
CA GLY A 138 12.48 11.85 3.87
C GLY A 138 11.21 11.17 4.35
N LEU A 139 10.21 11.94 4.78
CA LEU A 139 8.93 11.40 5.25
C LEU A 139 8.24 10.54 4.18
N SER A 140 8.27 11.00 2.92
CA SER A 140 7.65 10.32 1.78
C SER A 140 8.33 8.99 1.45
N ALA A 141 9.67 8.95 1.44
CA ALA A 141 10.44 7.72 1.22
C ALA A 141 10.32 6.74 2.40
N LEU A 142 10.54 7.25 3.62
CA LEU A 142 10.65 6.43 4.82
C LEU A 142 9.30 5.87 5.28
N ALA A 143 8.17 6.52 4.98
CA ALA A 143 6.85 5.96 5.27
C ALA A 143 6.62 4.61 4.57
N GLN A 144 6.98 4.50 3.29
CA GLN A 144 6.89 3.25 2.52
C GLN A 144 7.87 2.19 3.06
N ILE A 145 9.09 2.59 3.42
CA ILE A 145 10.13 1.69 3.93
C ILE A 145 9.78 1.15 5.33
N VAL A 146 9.25 1.99 6.22
CA VAL A 146 8.80 1.61 7.56
C VAL A 146 7.57 0.71 7.46
N MET A 147 6.60 1.03 6.60
CA MET A 147 5.47 0.14 6.32
C MET A 147 5.93 -1.24 5.84
N ALA A 148 6.86 -1.29 4.88
CA ALA A 148 7.39 -2.56 4.38
C ALA A 148 8.13 -3.37 5.47
N ALA A 149 8.78 -2.71 6.43
CA ALA A 149 9.49 -3.35 7.53
C ALA A 149 8.58 -3.81 8.69
N MET A 150 7.44 -3.15 8.91
CA MET A 150 6.49 -3.49 9.97
C MET A 150 5.41 -4.50 9.55
N ILE A 151 5.11 -4.59 8.25
CA ILE A 151 3.87 -5.20 7.76
C ILE A 151 4.16 -6.31 6.74
N SER A 152 3.57 -7.48 6.99
CA SER A 152 3.64 -8.65 6.11
C SER A 152 3.16 -8.32 4.68
N PRO A 153 3.79 -8.84 3.61
CA PRO A 153 3.40 -8.53 2.24
C PRO A 153 1.91 -8.72 1.94
N ARG A 154 1.27 -9.73 2.56
CA ARG A 154 -0.16 -10.05 2.41
C ARG A 154 -1.06 -8.95 2.97
N GLU A 155 -0.71 -8.33 4.10
CA GLU A 155 -1.55 -7.28 4.71
C GLU A 155 -1.27 -5.86 4.18
N ARG A 156 -0.12 -5.62 3.50
CA ARG A 156 0.28 -4.28 3.02
C ARG A 156 -0.78 -3.57 2.20
N GLY A 157 -1.61 -4.29 1.44
CA GLY A 157 -2.71 -3.70 0.68
C GLY A 157 -3.72 -2.96 1.57
N ARG A 158 -4.16 -3.58 2.66
CA ARG A 158 -5.09 -2.98 3.64
C ARG A 158 -4.51 -1.70 4.25
N TYR A 159 -3.25 -1.74 4.68
CA TYR A 159 -2.63 -0.59 5.34
C TYR A 159 -2.19 0.51 4.37
N SER A 160 -1.87 0.17 3.12
CA SER A 160 -1.70 1.14 2.03
C SER A 160 -2.98 1.91 1.76
N GLY A 161 -4.16 1.30 2.01
CA GLY A 161 -5.45 1.99 2.03
C GLY A 161 -5.50 3.17 3.01
N TYR A 162 -4.92 3.04 4.21
CA TYR A 162 -4.84 4.16 5.17
C TYR A 162 -3.90 5.27 4.69
N LEU A 163 -2.75 4.94 4.07
CA LEU A 163 -1.87 5.95 3.46
C LEU A 163 -2.60 6.69 2.32
N GLY A 164 -3.35 5.97 1.49
CA GLY A 164 -4.17 6.55 0.42
C GLY A 164 -5.28 7.46 0.95
N ALA A 165 -5.96 7.07 2.03
CA ALA A 165 -6.97 7.89 2.70
C ALA A 165 -6.37 9.17 3.29
N VAL A 166 -5.24 9.07 4.00
CA VAL A 166 -4.51 10.24 4.52
C VAL A 166 -4.02 11.15 3.38
N PHE A 167 -3.54 10.58 2.28
CA PHE A 167 -3.14 11.34 1.09
C PHE A 167 -4.31 12.12 0.49
N ALA A 168 -5.47 11.47 0.35
CA ALA A 168 -6.69 12.12 -0.13
C ALA A 168 -7.11 13.26 0.82
N VAL A 169 -7.25 13.00 2.12
CA VAL A 169 -7.66 14.00 3.12
C VAL A 169 -6.67 15.18 3.18
N ALA A 170 -5.36 14.95 3.14
CA ALA A 170 -4.37 16.02 3.14
C ALA A 170 -4.38 16.84 1.83
N THR A 171 -4.64 16.20 0.69
CA THR A 171 -4.73 16.86 -0.62
C THR A 171 -6.00 17.70 -0.75
N VAL A 172 -7.14 17.22 -0.22
CA VAL A 172 -8.40 17.97 -0.16
C VAL A 172 -8.32 19.10 0.87
N GLY A 173 -7.85 18.77 2.07
CA GLY A 173 -7.86 19.67 3.22
C GLY A 173 -6.83 20.79 3.12
N GLY A 174 -5.69 20.56 2.45
CA GLY A 174 -4.62 21.56 2.35
C GLY A 174 -5.06 22.91 1.76
N PRO A 175 -5.59 22.98 0.53
CA PRO A 175 -6.02 24.24 -0.07
C PRO A 175 -7.13 24.93 0.74
N LEU A 176 -8.04 24.17 1.33
CA LEU A 176 -9.13 24.69 2.17
C LEU A 176 -8.60 25.27 3.49
N LEU A 177 -7.78 24.52 4.23
CA LEU A 177 -7.14 24.98 5.46
C LEU A 177 -6.24 26.18 5.20
N GLY A 178 -5.45 26.16 4.12
CA GLY A 178 -4.59 27.27 3.73
C GLY A 178 -5.36 28.55 3.46
N GLY A 179 -6.46 28.44 2.70
CA GLY A 179 -7.35 29.57 2.42
C GLY A 179 -7.98 30.15 3.68
N VAL A 180 -8.56 29.31 4.54
CA VAL A 180 -9.17 29.75 5.82
C VAL A 180 -8.14 30.37 6.76
N ILE A 181 -6.93 29.80 6.83
CA ILE A 181 -5.86 30.35 7.68
C ILE A 181 -5.44 31.74 7.22
N THR A 182 -5.33 31.93 5.90
CA THR A 182 -4.94 33.20 5.27
C THR A 182 -6.03 34.26 5.46
N ASP A 183 -7.30 33.94 5.15
CA ASP A 183 -8.43 34.87 5.30
C ASP A 183 -8.73 35.24 6.78
N THR A 184 -8.17 34.51 7.75
CA THR A 184 -8.39 34.77 9.18
C THR A 184 -7.50 35.92 9.66
N SER A 185 -8.10 37.09 9.88
CA SER A 185 -7.43 38.37 10.17
C SER A 185 -6.46 38.39 11.37
N TRP A 186 -6.67 37.56 12.39
CA TRP A 186 -5.76 37.45 13.55
C TRP A 186 -4.62 36.44 13.34
N MET A 187 -4.67 35.66 12.26
CA MET A 187 -3.79 34.53 12.01
C MET A 187 -2.91 34.81 10.77
N GLY A 188 -3.51 35.00 9.60
CA GLY A 188 -2.80 35.33 8.35
C GLY A 188 -1.86 34.22 7.84
N TRP A 189 -1.23 34.47 6.68
CA TRP A 189 -0.48 33.46 5.94
C TRP A 189 0.65 32.75 6.72
N ARG A 190 1.26 33.40 7.72
CA ARG A 190 2.40 32.86 8.49
C ARG A 190 2.04 31.55 9.20
N TRP A 191 0.78 31.37 9.61
CA TRP A 191 0.31 30.14 10.25
C TRP A 191 0.11 28.97 9.29
N CYS A 192 0.10 29.18 7.97
CA CYS A 192 0.14 28.07 7.00
C CYS A 192 1.42 27.23 7.16
N PHE A 193 2.49 27.80 7.72
CA PHE A 193 3.71 27.07 8.09
C PHE A 193 3.62 26.44 9.49
N TYR A 194 3.00 27.11 10.46
CA TYR A 194 2.87 26.60 11.83
C TYR A 194 1.83 25.47 11.97
N VAL A 195 0.76 25.43 11.16
CA VAL A 195 -0.34 24.45 11.30
C VAL A 195 0.11 22.99 11.26
N GLY A 196 1.15 22.67 10.48
CA GLY A 196 1.72 21.31 10.42
C GLY A 196 2.60 20.92 11.61
N VAL A 197 3.09 21.90 12.39
CA VAL A 197 4.07 21.65 13.46
C VAL A 197 3.48 20.85 14.63
N PRO A 198 2.28 21.13 15.17
CA PRO A 198 1.67 20.31 16.22
C PRO A 198 1.53 18.84 15.82
N PHE A 199 1.04 18.57 14.60
CA PHE A 199 0.90 17.20 14.09
C PHE A 199 2.27 16.50 13.92
N ALA A 200 3.30 17.23 13.49
CA ALA A 200 4.67 16.70 13.38
C ALA A 200 5.29 16.36 14.73
N VAL A 201 5.06 17.20 15.75
CA VAL A 201 5.50 16.97 17.13
C VAL A 201 4.77 15.77 17.75
N ILE A 202 3.45 15.66 17.53
CA ILE A 202 2.66 14.50 17.96
C ILE A 202 3.19 13.23 17.26
N ALA A 203 3.42 13.27 15.94
CA ALA A 203 4.02 12.16 15.19
C ALA A 203 5.37 11.73 15.78
N LEU A 204 6.24 12.69 16.11
CA LEU A 204 7.56 12.45 16.71
C LEU A 204 7.42 11.77 18.08
N ILE A 205 6.52 12.26 18.95
CA ILE A 205 6.25 11.69 20.29
C ILE A 205 5.68 10.27 20.18
N VAL A 206 4.70 10.06 19.28
CA VAL A 206 4.09 8.74 19.04
C VAL A 206 5.16 7.77 18.54
N LEU A 207 5.84 8.09 17.44
CA LEU A 207 6.90 7.24 16.87
C LEU A 207 8.05 6.99 17.85
N GLN A 208 8.39 7.95 18.72
CA GLN A 208 9.39 7.73 19.76
C GLN A 208 8.98 6.65 20.75
N LYS A 209 7.69 6.57 21.11
CA LYS A 209 7.16 5.57 22.06
C LYS A 209 6.83 4.23 21.40
N THR A 210 6.23 4.25 20.20
CA THR A 210 5.55 3.10 19.59
C THR A 210 6.40 2.39 18.53
N LEU A 211 7.21 3.13 17.77
CA LEU A 211 8.06 2.52 16.74
C LEU A 211 9.26 1.82 17.40
N LYS A 212 9.18 0.50 17.52
CA LYS A 212 10.23 -0.39 18.01
C LYS A 212 10.58 -1.41 16.92
N LEU A 213 11.42 -1.00 15.98
CA LEU A 213 11.90 -1.86 14.92
C LEU A 213 13.19 -2.59 15.36
N PRO A 214 13.28 -3.93 15.20
CA PRO A 214 14.55 -4.63 15.39
C PRO A 214 15.58 -4.12 14.38
N VAL A 215 16.75 -3.72 14.86
CA VAL A 215 17.84 -3.20 14.02
C VAL A 215 18.61 -4.38 13.42
N VAL A 216 18.02 -5.02 12.42
CA VAL A 216 18.70 -6.05 11.62
C VAL A 216 19.76 -5.37 10.75
N LYS A 217 21.00 -5.32 11.24
CA LYS A 217 22.16 -4.87 10.47
C LYS A 217 22.51 -5.93 9.43
N ARG A 218 21.96 -5.81 8.22
CA ARG A 218 22.48 -6.52 7.04
C ARG A 218 23.71 -5.77 6.52
N GLU A 219 24.74 -6.50 6.10
CA GLU A 219 25.83 -5.89 5.33
C GLU A 219 25.32 -5.51 3.93
N VAL A 220 25.03 -4.23 3.73
CA VAL A 220 24.57 -3.63 2.47
C VAL A 220 25.67 -2.71 1.95
N LYS A 221 26.13 -2.93 0.71
CA LYS A 221 27.12 -2.11 0.02
C LYS A 221 26.41 -0.99 -0.75
N VAL A 222 26.08 0.07 -0.02
CA VAL A 222 25.42 1.27 -0.56
C VAL A 222 26.25 1.95 -1.64
N ASP A 223 25.63 2.17 -2.80
CA ASP A 223 26.20 2.99 -3.87
C ASP A 223 26.04 4.49 -3.58
N TRP A 224 27.00 5.04 -2.85
CA TRP A 224 27.11 6.47 -2.58
C TRP A 224 27.43 7.30 -3.82
N TRP A 225 28.10 6.72 -4.81
CA TRP A 225 28.45 7.41 -6.05
C TRP A 225 27.21 7.57 -6.94
N GLY A 226 26.44 6.49 -7.12
CA GLY A 226 25.15 6.54 -7.80
C GLY A 226 24.22 7.59 -7.18
N ALA A 227 24.13 7.59 -5.84
CA ALA A 227 23.35 8.56 -5.07
C ALA A 227 23.81 10.01 -5.31
N PHE A 228 25.12 10.26 -5.25
CA PHE A 228 25.69 11.58 -5.51
C PHE A 228 25.41 12.05 -6.94
N PHE A 229 25.71 11.23 -7.95
CA PHE A 229 25.57 11.62 -9.36
C PHE A 229 24.12 11.83 -9.78
N ILE A 230 23.15 11.03 -9.33
CA ILE A 230 21.73 11.27 -9.65
C ILE A 230 21.21 12.54 -9.00
N SER A 231 21.50 12.76 -7.71
CA SER A 231 21.08 13.98 -7.00
C SER A 231 21.73 15.23 -7.60
N SER A 232 23.01 15.17 -8.00
CA SER A 232 23.70 16.28 -8.69
C SER A 232 23.14 16.53 -10.09
N ALA A 233 22.90 15.50 -10.91
CA ALA A 233 22.34 15.64 -12.25
C ALA A 233 20.94 16.27 -12.21
N VAL A 234 20.08 15.79 -11.32
CA VAL A 234 18.72 16.33 -11.09
C VAL A 234 18.78 17.77 -10.59
N SER A 235 19.64 18.06 -9.61
CA SER A 235 19.78 19.42 -9.07
C SER A 235 20.25 20.39 -10.13
N LEU A 236 21.25 20.02 -10.93
CA LEU A 236 21.77 20.87 -12.01
C LEU A 236 20.73 21.10 -13.13
N LEU A 237 19.98 20.06 -13.51
CA LEU A 237 18.88 20.18 -14.47
C LEU A 237 17.75 21.08 -13.95
N LEU A 238 17.36 20.94 -12.69
CA LEU A 238 16.28 21.74 -12.10
C LEU A 238 16.72 23.20 -11.83
N LEU A 239 17.97 23.43 -11.42
CA LEU A 239 18.54 24.78 -11.36
C LEU A 239 18.60 25.42 -12.75
N TRP A 240 18.82 24.64 -13.81
CA TRP A 240 18.76 25.15 -15.18
C TRP A 240 17.35 25.64 -15.55
N VAL A 241 16.34 24.77 -15.48
CA VAL A 241 14.95 25.14 -15.84
C VAL A 241 14.43 26.31 -15.01
N THR A 242 14.86 26.46 -13.75
CA THR A 242 14.32 27.47 -12.84
C THR A 242 15.03 28.83 -12.93
N PHE A 243 16.20 28.93 -13.55
CA PHE A 243 16.87 30.22 -13.83
C PHE A 243 16.80 30.65 -15.31
N ALA A 244 16.51 29.73 -16.23
CA ALA A 244 16.30 30.04 -17.65
C ALA A 244 15.07 30.96 -17.84
N GLY A 245 15.28 32.08 -18.53
CA GLY A 245 14.28 33.13 -18.73
C GLY A 245 14.19 34.19 -17.61
N ASP A 246 15.00 34.08 -16.55
CA ASP A 246 15.13 35.10 -15.47
C ASP A 246 16.58 35.60 -15.38
N LYS A 247 17.54 34.71 -15.06
CA LYS A 247 18.95 35.07 -14.86
C LYS A 247 19.81 34.95 -16.13
N TYR A 248 19.33 34.20 -17.12
CA TYR A 248 19.97 34.03 -18.41
C TYR A 248 18.94 33.51 -19.42
N ASP A 249 19.20 33.72 -20.71
CA ASP A 249 18.33 33.27 -21.78
C ASP A 249 18.26 31.75 -21.90
N TRP A 250 17.13 31.25 -22.39
CA TRP A 250 16.93 29.83 -22.69
C TRP A 250 18.02 29.28 -23.62
N ILE A 251 18.48 30.06 -24.60
CA ILE A 251 19.64 29.74 -25.45
C ILE A 251 20.82 30.60 -25.01
N SER A 252 21.64 30.05 -24.11
CA SER A 252 22.78 30.73 -23.51
C SER A 252 23.92 29.75 -23.22
N TRP A 253 25.14 30.26 -22.98
CA TRP A 253 26.26 29.39 -22.61
C TRP A 253 26.04 28.74 -21.23
N GLN A 254 25.31 29.40 -20.33
CA GLN A 254 24.86 28.85 -19.04
C GLN A 254 23.94 27.64 -19.27
N THR A 255 22.94 27.77 -20.16
CA THR A 255 22.12 26.62 -20.58
C THR A 255 22.99 25.47 -21.08
N VAL A 256 23.95 25.73 -21.98
CA VAL A 256 24.83 24.68 -22.51
C VAL A 256 25.62 24.01 -21.38
N VAL A 257 26.26 24.77 -20.49
CA VAL A 257 27.04 24.22 -19.37
C VAL A 257 26.17 23.40 -18.41
N MET A 258 24.98 23.87 -18.05
CA MET A 258 24.13 23.18 -17.08
C MET A 258 23.40 21.97 -17.69
N VAL A 259 22.93 22.05 -18.94
CA VAL A 259 22.28 20.92 -19.63
C VAL A 259 23.31 19.84 -19.99
N VAL A 260 24.44 20.21 -20.62
CA VAL A 260 25.51 19.24 -20.93
C VAL A 260 26.10 18.68 -19.64
N GLY A 261 26.30 19.52 -18.61
CA GLY A 261 26.73 19.06 -17.28
C GLY A 261 25.76 18.06 -16.65
N ALA A 262 24.45 18.31 -16.70
CA ALA A 262 23.43 17.39 -16.18
C ALA A 262 23.39 16.07 -16.97
N VAL A 263 23.53 16.13 -18.29
CA VAL A 263 23.63 14.94 -19.16
C VAL A 263 24.92 14.15 -18.85
N LEU A 264 26.07 14.81 -18.68
CA LEU A 264 27.32 14.15 -18.31
C LEU A 264 27.24 13.50 -16.93
N LEU A 265 26.67 14.18 -15.93
CA LEU A 265 26.44 13.61 -14.60
C LEU A 265 25.46 12.43 -14.65
N ALA A 266 24.41 12.49 -15.48
CA ALA A 266 23.49 11.38 -15.70
C ALA A 266 24.15 10.19 -16.43
N LEU A 267 25.06 10.43 -17.37
CA LEU A 267 25.85 9.38 -18.02
C LEU A 267 26.83 8.73 -17.05
N ILE A 268 27.51 9.53 -16.20
CA ILE A 268 28.39 9.02 -15.14
C ILE A 268 27.56 8.21 -14.13
N PHE A 269 26.38 8.68 -13.73
CA PHE A 269 25.43 7.92 -12.92
C PHE A 269 25.13 6.57 -13.56
N VAL A 270 24.71 6.52 -14.83
CA VAL A 270 24.43 5.26 -15.55
C VAL A 270 25.65 4.32 -15.57
N LEU A 271 26.85 4.85 -15.77
CA LEU A 271 28.09 4.05 -15.76
C LEU A 271 28.40 3.47 -14.38
N VAL A 272 28.26 4.27 -13.31
CA VAL A 272 28.47 3.84 -11.92
C VAL A 272 27.43 2.80 -11.52
N GLU A 273 26.15 3.13 -11.73
CA GLU A 273 24.98 2.30 -11.39
C GLU A 273 25.01 0.95 -12.13
N SER A 274 25.54 0.91 -13.37
CA SER A 274 25.73 -0.34 -14.13
C SER A 274 26.77 -1.30 -13.54
N ARG A 275 27.66 -0.79 -12.67
CA ARG A 275 28.73 -1.55 -11.99
C ARG A 275 28.45 -1.75 -10.50
N ALA A 276 27.43 -1.10 -9.96
CA ALA A 276 27.04 -1.18 -8.56
C ALA A 276 26.53 -2.59 -8.21
N ARG A 277 26.90 -3.10 -7.02
CA ARG A 277 26.40 -4.41 -6.54
C ARG A 277 24.95 -4.34 -6.07
N GLU A 278 24.55 -3.21 -5.48
CA GLU A 278 23.20 -2.96 -4.95
C GLU A 278 22.69 -1.58 -5.43
N PRO A 279 22.38 -1.44 -6.74
CA PRO A 279 21.92 -0.18 -7.33
C PRO A 279 20.70 0.44 -6.61
N ILE A 280 20.58 1.76 -6.68
CA ILE A 280 19.42 2.56 -6.26
C ILE A 280 18.27 2.39 -7.27
N ILE A 281 18.60 2.48 -8.55
CA ILE A 281 17.71 2.33 -9.70
C ILE A 281 18.30 1.21 -10.56
N PRO A 282 17.85 -0.06 -10.38
CA PRO A 282 18.38 -1.18 -11.14
C PRO A 282 18.12 -0.96 -12.63
N LEU A 283 19.14 -0.56 -13.40
CA LEU A 283 19.00 -0.16 -14.81
C LEU A 283 18.38 -1.24 -15.69
N ARG A 284 18.50 -2.51 -15.27
CA ARG A 284 17.80 -3.68 -15.85
C ARG A 284 16.28 -3.48 -15.97
N LEU A 285 15.66 -2.68 -15.10
CA LEU A 285 14.22 -2.40 -15.13
C LEU A 285 13.83 -1.63 -16.40
N PHE A 286 14.67 -0.72 -16.89
CA PHE A 286 14.39 0.03 -18.14
C PHE A 286 14.50 -0.84 -19.42
N ARG A 287 14.99 -2.09 -19.32
CA ARG A 287 14.86 -3.09 -20.38
C ARG A 287 13.42 -3.56 -20.55
N ASN A 288 12.57 -3.44 -19.52
CA ASN A 288 11.14 -3.68 -19.64
C ASN A 288 10.44 -2.43 -20.21
N ARG A 289 9.94 -2.55 -21.45
CA ARG A 289 9.29 -1.45 -22.18
C ARG A 289 8.12 -0.82 -21.42
N THR A 290 7.37 -1.58 -20.61
CA THR A 290 6.28 -1.03 -19.79
C THR A 290 6.82 -0.09 -18.70
N ILE A 291 7.93 -0.44 -18.03
CA ILE A 291 8.54 0.38 -16.97
C ILE A 291 9.05 1.70 -17.55
N THR A 292 9.73 1.64 -18.69
CA THR A 292 10.26 2.83 -19.39
C THR A 292 9.14 3.75 -19.88
N LEU A 293 8.11 3.20 -20.53
CA LEU A 293 6.96 3.98 -20.99
C LEU A 293 6.15 4.56 -19.81
N ALA A 294 5.93 3.80 -18.74
CA ALA A 294 5.21 4.27 -17.56
C ALA A 294 5.98 5.39 -16.84
N SER A 295 7.30 5.26 -16.72
CA SER A 295 8.16 6.29 -16.10
C SER A 295 8.19 7.57 -16.94
N ALA A 296 8.31 7.46 -18.27
CA ALA A 296 8.25 8.60 -19.18
C ALA A 296 6.86 9.26 -19.20
N ALA A 297 5.77 8.49 -19.20
CA ALA A 297 4.41 9.04 -19.08
C ALA A 297 4.22 9.75 -17.73
N SER A 298 4.77 9.19 -16.65
CA SER A 298 4.68 9.76 -15.29
C SER A 298 5.37 11.13 -15.18
N LEU A 299 6.50 11.34 -15.86
CA LEU A 299 7.16 12.64 -16.01
C LEU A 299 6.18 13.70 -16.56
N PHE A 300 5.53 13.38 -17.69
CA PHE A 300 4.59 14.30 -18.33
C PHE A 300 3.29 14.51 -17.53
N VAL A 301 2.78 13.47 -16.84
CA VAL A 301 1.67 13.61 -15.89
C VAL A 301 2.03 14.56 -14.74
N GLY A 302 3.29 14.55 -14.29
CA GLY A 302 3.80 15.48 -13.28
C GLY A 302 3.60 16.95 -13.65
N ILE A 303 3.90 17.30 -14.92
CA ILE A 303 3.72 18.67 -15.45
C ILE A 303 2.25 19.11 -15.34
N GLY A 304 1.33 18.30 -15.87
CA GLY A 304 -0.11 18.63 -15.85
C GLY A 304 -0.71 18.65 -14.43
N MET A 305 -0.28 17.73 -13.56
CA MET A 305 -0.75 17.65 -12.18
C MET A 305 -0.43 18.90 -11.36
N PHE A 306 0.83 19.36 -11.42
CA PHE A 306 1.24 20.55 -10.66
C PHE A 306 0.80 21.86 -11.32
N ALA A 307 0.58 21.89 -12.64
CA ALA A 307 -0.04 23.06 -13.28
C ALA A 307 -1.41 23.37 -12.65
N GLY A 308 -2.26 22.36 -12.48
CA GLY A 308 -3.53 22.50 -11.77
C GLY A 308 -3.38 23.08 -10.37
N THR A 309 -2.65 22.39 -9.50
CA THR A 309 -2.60 22.73 -8.06
C THR A 309 -1.95 24.08 -7.75
N VAL A 310 -1.10 24.60 -8.64
CA VAL A 310 -0.38 25.88 -8.46
C VAL A 310 -1.09 27.06 -9.13
N PHE A 311 -1.61 26.90 -10.36
CA PHE A 311 -2.12 28.03 -11.14
C PHE A 311 -3.62 28.30 -10.93
N PHE A 312 -4.42 27.35 -10.41
CA PHE A 312 -5.81 27.65 -10.01
C PHE A 312 -5.89 28.71 -8.91
N SER A 313 -4.93 28.72 -7.98
CA SER A 313 -4.84 29.74 -6.93
C SER A 313 -4.73 31.15 -7.52
N GLN A 314 -3.80 31.36 -8.45
CA GLN A 314 -3.67 32.62 -9.19
C GLN A 314 -4.90 32.95 -10.03
N TYR A 315 -5.52 31.97 -10.70
CA TYR A 315 -6.73 32.23 -11.48
C TYR A 315 -7.90 32.73 -10.61
N PHE A 316 -8.23 32.03 -9.52
CA PHE A 316 -9.38 32.43 -8.70
C PHE A 316 -9.11 33.72 -7.91
N GLN A 317 -7.88 33.97 -7.49
CA GLN A 317 -7.55 35.18 -6.73
C GLN A 317 -7.28 36.38 -7.66
N LEU A 318 -6.35 36.24 -8.61
CA LEU A 318 -5.85 37.35 -9.44
C LEU A 318 -6.64 37.60 -10.73
N ALA A 319 -7.41 36.62 -11.24
CA ALA A 319 -8.30 36.82 -12.39
C ALA A 319 -9.79 36.91 -12.02
N ARG A 320 -10.21 36.38 -10.86
CA ARG A 320 -11.63 36.34 -10.44
C ARG A 320 -11.94 37.11 -9.15
N GLY A 321 -10.93 37.75 -8.53
CA GLY A 321 -11.10 38.55 -7.31
C GLY A 321 -11.76 37.76 -6.17
N LYS A 322 -11.36 36.50 -5.95
CA LYS A 322 -11.86 35.66 -4.85
C LYS A 322 -10.83 35.56 -3.74
N SER A 323 -11.31 35.48 -2.50
CA SER A 323 -10.42 35.27 -1.36
C SER A 323 -9.72 33.89 -1.42
N PRO A 324 -8.55 33.74 -0.79
CA PRO A 324 -7.90 32.45 -0.54
C PRO A 324 -8.85 31.30 -0.12
N THR A 325 -9.81 31.51 0.78
CA THR A 325 -10.81 30.47 1.13
C THR A 325 -11.68 30.09 -0.06
N MET A 326 -12.22 31.09 -0.76
CA MET A 326 -13.09 30.84 -1.91
C MET A 326 -12.34 30.21 -3.09
N SER A 327 -11.06 30.53 -3.29
CA SER A 327 -10.16 29.82 -4.21
C SER A 327 -10.09 28.33 -3.86
N GLY A 328 -9.86 27.99 -2.57
CA GLY A 328 -9.89 26.61 -2.09
C GLY A 328 -11.21 25.89 -2.36
N VAL A 329 -12.34 26.51 -2.00
CA VAL A 329 -13.68 25.95 -2.22
C VAL A 329 -13.97 25.73 -3.71
N MET A 330 -13.55 26.67 -4.58
CA MET A 330 -13.71 26.56 -6.04
C MET A 330 -12.83 25.47 -6.68
N THR A 331 -11.82 24.93 -5.97
CA THR A 331 -11.01 23.80 -6.47
C THR A 331 -11.58 22.41 -6.19
N ILE A 332 -12.64 22.31 -5.37
CA ILE A 332 -13.29 21.03 -5.01
C ILE A 332 -13.66 20.15 -6.22
N PRO A 333 -14.16 20.65 -7.37
CA PRO A 333 -14.49 19.81 -8.53
C PRO A 333 -13.31 19.00 -9.07
N MET A 334 -12.10 19.58 -9.14
CA MET A 334 -10.88 18.85 -9.53
C MET A 334 -10.59 17.71 -8.56
N ILE A 335 -10.68 18.00 -7.27
CA ILE A 335 -10.37 17.07 -6.18
C ILE A 335 -11.40 15.93 -6.14
N ALA A 336 -12.67 16.24 -6.38
CA ALA A 336 -13.75 15.25 -6.52
C ALA A 336 -13.51 14.31 -7.72
N GLY A 337 -13.13 14.86 -8.89
CA GLY A 337 -12.76 14.05 -10.06
C GLY A 337 -11.56 13.14 -9.80
N LEU A 338 -10.52 13.67 -9.16
CA LEU A 338 -9.32 12.93 -8.74
C LEU A 338 -9.66 11.76 -7.80
N PHE A 339 -10.46 12.02 -6.77
CA PHE A 339 -10.84 11.02 -5.77
C PHE A 339 -11.77 9.95 -6.35
N LEU A 340 -12.81 10.37 -7.10
CA LEU A 340 -13.78 9.48 -7.71
C LEU A 340 -13.11 8.52 -8.70
N SER A 341 -12.31 9.05 -9.63
CA SER A 341 -11.63 8.22 -10.64
C SER A 341 -10.62 7.24 -10.04
N SER A 342 -9.80 7.67 -9.07
CA SER A 342 -8.85 6.82 -8.37
C SER A 342 -9.57 5.65 -7.66
N THR A 343 -10.67 5.96 -6.96
CA THR A 343 -11.45 4.96 -6.22
C THR A 343 -12.17 3.97 -7.15
N LEU A 344 -12.91 4.47 -8.14
CA LEU A 344 -13.68 3.62 -9.06
C LEU A 344 -12.75 2.78 -9.95
N SER A 345 -11.71 3.38 -10.53
CA SER A 345 -10.77 2.61 -11.35
C SER A 345 -10.06 1.55 -10.52
N GLY A 346 -9.56 1.88 -9.31
CA GLY A 346 -8.95 0.89 -8.42
C GLY A 346 -9.87 -0.29 -8.08
N GLN A 347 -11.12 -0.03 -7.72
CA GLN A 347 -12.11 -1.08 -7.42
C GLN A 347 -12.44 -1.94 -8.66
N ILE A 348 -12.68 -1.31 -9.82
CA ILE A 348 -13.05 -2.04 -11.04
C ILE A 348 -11.86 -2.82 -11.59
N ILE A 349 -10.65 -2.27 -11.54
CA ILE A 349 -9.41 -2.98 -11.92
C ILE A 349 -9.21 -4.21 -11.03
N THR A 350 -9.41 -4.08 -9.72
CA THR A 350 -9.32 -5.19 -8.77
C THR A 350 -10.33 -6.30 -9.08
N LYS A 351 -11.56 -5.95 -9.50
CA LYS A 351 -12.60 -6.92 -9.88
C LYS A 351 -12.43 -7.55 -11.26
N THR A 352 -11.91 -6.80 -12.24
CA THR A 352 -11.90 -7.21 -13.66
C THR A 352 -10.53 -7.65 -14.17
N GLY A 353 -9.45 -7.36 -13.45
CA GLY A 353 -8.07 -7.59 -13.87
C GLY A 353 -7.57 -6.63 -14.98
N ARG A 354 -8.44 -5.78 -15.53
CA ARG A 354 -8.17 -4.92 -16.71
C ARG A 354 -7.89 -3.48 -16.31
N TRP A 355 -6.66 -3.03 -16.50
CA TRP A 355 -6.14 -1.72 -16.09
C TRP A 355 -5.75 -0.79 -17.25
N LYS A 356 -5.42 -1.32 -18.44
CA LYS A 356 -4.96 -0.49 -19.55
C LYS A 356 -6.04 0.48 -20.03
N ALA A 357 -7.29 0.05 -20.11
CA ALA A 357 -8.39 0.90 -20.53
C ALA A 357 -8.51 2.15 -19.63
N TRP A 358 -8.45 1.98 -18.32
CA TRP A 358 -8.46 3.09 -17.35
C TRP A 358 -7.26 4.03 -17.51
N LEU A 359 -6.06 3.48 -17.70
CA LEU A 359 -4.85 4.28 -17.90
C LEU A 359 -4.89 5.12 -19.19
N VAL A 360 -5.41 4.54 -20.29
CA VAL A 360 -5.56 5.24 -21.58
C VAL A 360 -6.64 6.31 -21.50
N SER A 361 -7.81 5.98 -20.93
CA SER A 361 -8.88 6.96 -20.66
C SER A 361 -8.40 8.11 -19.78
N GLY A 362 -7.58 7.82 -18.76
CA GLY A 362 -6.96 8.84 -17.91
C GLY A 362 -6.08 9.83 -18.68
N GLY A 363 -5.24 9.33 -19.60
CA GLY A 363 -4.41 10.18 -20.46
C GLY A 363 -5.25 11.07 -21.38
N PHE A 364 -6.32 10.52 -21.97
CA PHE A 364 -7.24 11.30 -22.79
C PHE A 364 -7.95 12.39 -21.97
N LEU A 365 -8.51 12.05 -20.80
CA LEU A 365 -9.21 12.99 -19.93
C LEU A 365 -8.30 14.08 -19.36
N LEU A 366 -7.04 13.76 -19.02
CA LEU A 366 -6.07 14.76 -18.58
C LEU A 366 -5.75 15.75 -19.71
N THR A 367 -5.53 15.24 -20.94
CA THR A 367 -5.26 16.07 -22.12
C THR A 367 -6.45 16.95 -22.46
N ALA A 368 -7.66 16.38 -22.46
CA ALA A 368 -8.90 17.11 -22.72
C ALA A 368 -9.18 18.17 -21.65
N GLY A 369 -9.00 17.84 -20.36
CA GLY A 369 -9.18 18.76 -19.24
C GLY A 369 -8.24 19.97 -19.34
N LEU A 370 -6.95 19.75 -19.61
CA LEU A 370 -5.99 20.85 -19.80
C LEU A 370 -6.29 21.67 -21.07
N GLY A 371 -6.69 21.02 -22.17
CA GLY A 371 -7.10 21.70 -23.40
C GLY A 371 -8.33 22.59 -23.22
N MET A 372 -9.35 22.11 -22.51
CA MET A 372 -10.55 22.88 -22.13
C MET A 372 -10.21 24.01 -21.16
N LEU A 373 -9.33 23.77 -20.18
CA LEU A 373 -8.82 24.82 -19.30
C LEU A 373 -8.03 25.90 -20.07
N GLY A 374 -7.45 25.56 -21.23
CA GLY A 374 -6.85 26.53 -22.15
C GLY A 374 -7.81 27.56 -22.74
N THR A 375 -9.13 27.34 -22.66
CA THR A 375 -10.14 28.28 -23.17
C THR A 375 -10.76 29.16 -22.09
N ILE A 376 -10.35 29.05 -20.81
CA ILE A 376 -10.92 29.89 -19.75
C ILE A 376 -10.51 31.36 -19.91
N ARG A 377 -11.36 32.26 -19.45
CA ARG A 377 -11.15 33.71 -19.42
C ARG A 377 -11.69 34.28 -18.12
N TYR A 378 -11.24 35.46 -17.73
CA TYR A 378 -11.56 36.06 -16.43
C TYR A 378 -13.07 36.23 -16.16
N ASP A 379 -13.91 36.24 -17.18
CA ASP A 379 -15.37 36.34 -17.15
C ASP A 379 -16.10 34.98 -17.17
N THR A 380 -15.40 33.88 -17.52
CA THR A 380 -15.98 32.55 -17.76
C THR A 380 -16.83 32.05 -16.59
N ALA A 381 -18.05 31.61 -16.88
CA ALA A 381 -18.98 31.11 -15.87
C ALA A 381 -18.43 29.87 -15.15
N TYR A 382 -18.43 29.89 -13.81
CA TYR A 382 -17.75 28.91 -12.96
C TYR A 382 -18.13 27.44 -13.25
N TRP A 383 -19.36 27.15 -13.67
CA TRP A 383 -19.77 25.77 -13.94
C TRP A 383 -18.99 25.13 -15.10
N HIS A 384 -18.60 25.89 -16.14
CA HIS A 384 -17.73 25.39 -17.21
C HIS A 384 -16.36 25.00 -16.63
N ILE A 385 -15.79 25.91 -15.83
CA ILE A 385 -14.50 25.73 -15.17
C ILE A 385 -14.55 24.49 -14.26
N ALA A 386 -15.61 24.34 -13.47
CA ALA A 386 -15.83 23.20 -12.60
C ALA A 386 -15.87 21.86 -13.37
N ILE A 387 -16.50 21.83 -14.56
CA ILE A 387 -16.49 20.64 -15.43
C ILE A 387 -15.07 20.38 -15.97
N PHE A 388 -14.37 21.39 -16.48
CA PHE A 388 -13.01 21.21 -17.02
C PHE A 388 -12.03 20.75 -15.94
N MET A 389 -12.16 21.30 -14.73
CA MET A 389 -11.46 20.88 -13.52
C MET A 389 -11.78 19.43 -13.13
N PHE A 390 -13.06 19.04 -13.14
CA PHE A 390 -13.49 17.67 -12.86
C PHE A 390 -12.93 16.67 -13.88
N VAL A 391 -12.97 17.00 -15.18
CA VAL A 391 -12.38 16.20 -16.27
C VAL A 391 -10.86 16.05 -16.09
N MET A 392 -10.14 17.14 -15.79
CA MET A 392 -8.71 17.08 -15.49
C MET A 392 -8.43 16.20 -14.26
N GLY A 393 -9.23 16.34 -13.20
CA GLY A 393 -9.17 15.52 -11.99
C GLY A 393 -9.36 14.04 -12.28
N LEU A 394 -10.40 13.66 -13.06
CA LEU A 394 -10.61 12.29 -13.52
C LEU A 394 -9.37 11.74 -14.24
N GLY A 395 -8.78 12.55 -15.13
CA GLY A 395 -7.56 12.19 -15.85
C GLY A 395 -6.38 11.88 -14.92
N ILE A 396 -6.07 12.79 -13.98
CA ILE A 396 -5.00 12.59 -13.01
C ILE A 396 -5.24 11.33 -12.18
N GLY A 397 -6.45 11.14 -11.64
CA GLY A 397 -6.74 10.01 -10.74
C GLY A 397 -6.68 8.64 -11.42
N MET A 398 -7.14 8.54 -12.67
CA MET A 398 -6.98 7.31 -13.48
C MET A 398 -5.53 7.01 -13.85
N MET A 399 -4.63 8.01 -13.93
CA MET A 399 -3.21 7.76 -14.25
C MET A 399 -2.35 7.54 -13.00
N MET A 400 -2.65 8.25 -11.90
CA MET A 400 -1.80 8.40 -10.71
C MET A 400 -1.32 7.07 -10.11
N GLN A 401 -2.26 6.13 -9.92
CA GLN A 401 -1.99 4.80 -9.38
C GLN A 401 -1.75 3.76 -10.46
N ASN A 402 -2.42 3.86 -11.62
CA ASN A 402 -2.33 2.84 -12.66
C ASN A 402 -0.97 2.79 -13.36
N LEU A 403 -0.24 3.92 -13.45
CA LEU A 403 1.17 3.90 -13.90
C LEU A 403 2.10 3.14 -12.93
N VAL A 404 1.85 3.27 -11.62
CA VAL A 404 2.60 2.56 -10.58
C VAL A 404 2.27 1.07 -10.61
N LEU A 405 0.97 0.73 -10.65
CA LEU A 405 0.46 -0.64 -10.74
C LEU A 405 0.99 -1.38 -11.98
N ALA A 406 0.95 -0.74 -13.15
CA ALA A 406 1.48 -1.27 -14.41
C ALA A 406 2.98 -1.63 -14.31
N THR A 407 3.72 -0.88 -13.50
CA THR A 407 5.17 -1.07 -13.29
C THR A 407 5.42 -2.15 -12.23
N GLN A 408 4.64 -2.19 -11.15
CA GLN A 408 4.72 -3.21 -10.09
C GLN A 408 4.38 -4.62 -10.61
N ASN A 409 3.39 -4.76 -11.50
CA ASN A 409 3.02 -6.06 -12.07
C ASN A 409 4.15 -6.69 -12.93
N GLN A 410 5.06 -5.86 -13.44
CA GLN A 410 6.10 -6.23 -14.39
C GLN A 410 7.43 -6.69 -13.75
N VAL A 411 7.53 -6.68 -12.42
CA VAL A 411 8.77 -6.98 -11.70
C VAL A 411 8.62 -8.15 -10.72
N ALA A 412 9.75 -8.66 -10.23
CA ALA A 412 9.78 -9.60 -9.13
C ALA A 412 9.50 -8.88 -7.79
N PRO A 413 9.01 -9.57 -6.75
CA PRO A 413 8.71 -8.96 -5.45
C PRO A 413 9.88 -8.19 -4.81
N ALA A 414 11.12 -8.61 -5.07
CA ALA A 414 12.34 -7.93 -4.61
C ALA A 414 12.56 -6.54 -5.25
N ASP A 415 12.14 -6.34 -6.51
CA ASP A 415 12.33 -5.09 -7.26
C ASP A 415 11.10 -4.15 -7.16
N LEU A 416 10.03 -4.58 -6.48
CA LEU A 416 8.71 -3.90 -6.47
C LEU A 416 8.76 -2.48 -5.87
N GLY A 417 9.61 -2.25 -4.87
CA GLY A 417 9.85 -0.92 -4.29
C GLY A 417 10.69 0.01 -5.18
N ALA A 418 11.64 -0.54 -5.95
CA ALA A 418 12.42 0.23 -6.92
C ALA A 418 11.58 0.62 -8.14
N ALA A 419 10.70 -0.28 -8.60
CA ALA A 419 9.76 -0.03 -9.67
C ALA A 419 8.81 1.15 -9.38
N SER A 420 8.18 1.19 -8.20
CA SER A 420 7.26 2.28 -7.83
C SER A 420 7.97 3.60 -7.52
N SER A 421 9.18 3.55 -6.95
CA SER A 421 9.95 4.75 -6.64
C SER A 421 10.43 5.46 -7.90
N VAL A 422 10.86 4.74 -8.95
CA VAL A 422 11.25 5.32 -10.25
C VAL A 422 10.10 6.09 -10.89
N VAL A 423 8.91 5.48 -10.99
CA VAL A 423 7.71 6.15 -11.55
C VAL A 423 7.34 7.41 -10.78
N THR A 424 7.51 7.39 -9.45
CA THR A 424 7.23 8.53 -8.57
C THR A 424 8.31 9.62 -8.68
N PHE A 425 9.58 9.25 -8.79
CA PHE A 425 10.70 10.16 -8.98
C PHE A 425 10.58 10.94 -10.30
N PHE A 426 10.30 10.26 -11.41
CA PHE A 426 10.05 10.93 -12.69
C PHE A 426 8.84 11.87 -12.61
N ARG A 427 7.77 11.49 -11.89
CA ARG A 427 6.61 12.37 -11.66
C ARG A 427 6.96 13.66 -10.94
N SER A 428 7.73 13.56 -9.85
CA SER A 428 8.13 14.74 -9.06
C SER A 428 9.12 15.62 -9.84
N LEU A 429 10.04 15.02 -10.59
CA LEU A 429 10.94 15.72 -11.52
C LEU A 429 10.15 16.52 -12.56
N GLY A 430 9.15 15.89 -13.20
CA GLY A 430 8.29 16.53 -14.19
C GLY A 430 7.41 17.64 -13.57
N GLY A 431 6.95 17.44 -12.33
CA GLY A 431 6.28 18.48 -11.56
C GLY A 431 7.15 19.72 -11.33
N ALA A 432 8.40 19.53 -10.88
CA ALA A 432 9.33 20.63 -10.66
C ALA A 432 9.69 21.36 -11.98
N ILE A 433 9.99 20.63 -13.05
CA ILE A 433 10.23 21.21 -14.39
C ILE A 433 9.00 21.98 -14.88
N GLY A 434 7.81 21.39 -14.72
CA GLY A 434 6.54 21.96 -15.16
C GLY A 434 6.21 23.27 -14.45
N VAL A 435 6.31 23.32 -13.12
CA VAL A 435 6.04 24.55 -12.36
C VAL A 435 7.00 25.68 -12.76
N SER A 436 8.31 25.40 -12.86
CA SER A 436 9.31 26.38 -13.31
C SER A 436 9.01 26.93 -14.71
N ALA A 437 8.89 26.04 -15.70
CA ALA A 437 8.73 26.45 -17.10
C ALA A 437 7.39 27.17 -17.32
N LEU A 438 6.29 26.65 -16.76
CA LEU A 438 4.97 27.27 -16.88
C LEU A 438 4.87 28.58 -16.08
N GLY A 439 5.57 28.71 -14.95
CA GLY A 439 5.66 29.96 -14.18
C GLY A 439 6.40 31.07 -14.94
N ALA A 440 7.48 30.73 -15.64
CA ALA A 440 8.17 31.65 -16.54
C ALA A 440 7.31 32.06 -17.75
N VAL A 441 6.59 31.11 -18.36
CA VAL A 441 5.61 31.39 -19.41
C VAL A 441 4.52 32.34 -18.90
N LEU A 442 3.97 32.09 -17.71
CA LEU A 442 2.93 32.94 -17.11
C LEU A 442 3.42 34.38 -16.89
N GLY A 443 4.61 34.55 -16.32
CA GLY A 443 5.20 35.89 -16.10
C GLY A 443 5.39 36.68 -17.39
N ASN A 444 5.90 36.03 -18.44
CA ASN A 444 6.05 36.67 -19.75
C ASN A 444 4.69 37.01 -20.39
N ARG A 445 3.74 36.07 -20.37
CA ARG A 445 2.39 36.25 -20.93
C ARG A 445 1.59 37.33 -20.23
N VAL A 446 1.56 37.35 -18.90
CA VAL A 446 0.91 38.43 -18.14
C VAL A 446 1.58 39.77 -18.45
N THR A 447 2.90 39.83 -18.54
CA THR A 447 3.62 41.07 -18.92
C THR A 447 3.25 41.56 -20.32
N GLN A 448 3.02 40.67 -21.28
CA GLN A 448 2.53 41.02 -22.61
C GLN A 448 1.08 41.50 -22.57
N TYR A 449 0.15 40.73 -21.99
CA TYR A 449 -1.26 41.10 -21.91
C TYR A 449 -1.52 42.40 -21.14
N VAL A 450 -0.73 42.71 -20.11
CA VAL A 450 -0.79 44.00 -19.41
C VAL A 450 -0.31 45.14 -20.30
N LYS A 451 0.76 44.97 -21.08
CA LYS A 451 1.24 45.99 -22.03
C LYS A 451 0.20 46.27 -23.12
N ASP A 452 -0.38 45.22 -23.68
CA ASP A 452 -1.39 45.33 -24.75
C ASP A 452 -2.65 46.01 -24.21
N GLY A 453 -3.20 45.54 -23.08
CA GLY A 453 -4.38 46.15 -22.46
C GLY A 453 -4.16 47.59 -21.95
N LEU A 454 -2.93 47.96 -21.57
CA LEU A 454 -2.59 49.36 -21.26
C LEU A 454 -2.46 50.24 -22.51
N ALA A 455 -2.06 49.69 -23.65
CA ALA A 455 -2.04 50.41 -24.92
C ALA A 455 -3.48 50.68 -25.42
N ASP A 456 -4.38 49.72 -25.25
CA ASP A 456 -5.81 49.86 -25.58
C ASP A 456 -6.53 50.94 -24.73
N LEU A 457 -6.06 51.20 -23.50
CA LEU A 457 -6.51 52.32 -22.65
C LEU A 457 -5.94 53.69 -23.07
N GLY A 458 -5.10 53.75 -24.11
CA GLY A 458 -4.59 55.00 -24.69
C GLY A 458 -3.53 55.73 -23.84
N PRO A 459 -3.26 57.02 -24.16
CA PRO A 459 -2.13 57.77 -23.60
C PRO A 459 -2.16 58.00 -22.08
N GLU A 460 -3.32 57.85 -21.43
CA GLU A 460 -3.42 57.93 -19.96
C GLU A 460 -3.10 56.59 -19.29
N GLY A 461 -3.51 55.46 -19.88
CA GLY A 461 -3.10 54.13 -19.42
C GLY A 461 -1.58 53.92 -19.49
N ALA A 462 -0.95 54.40 -20.57
CA ALA A 462 0.51 54.35 -20.73
C ALA A 462 1.27 55.11 -19.62
N LYS A 463 0.71 56.22 -19.11
CA LYS A 463 1.30 57.00 -18.00
C LYS A 463 1.19 56.28 -16.66
N LEU A 464 0.09 55.58 -16.38
CA LEU A 464 -0.05 54.76 -15.17
C LEU A 464 0.89 53.54 -15.17
N GLY A 465 1.11 52.91 -16.33
CA GLY A 465 2.00 51.74 -16.46
C GLY A 465 3.44 51.98 -15.99
N HIS A 466 3.90 53.23 -16.00
CA HIS A 466 5.25 53.60 -15.53
C HIS A 466 5.36 53.70 -14.00
N GLY A 467 4.24 53.78 -13.27
CA GLY A 467 4.22 53.90 -11.80
C GLY A 467 3.91 52.62 -11.04
N GLY A 468 3.13 51.69 -11.61
CA GLY A 468 2.58 50.53 -10.90
C GLY A 468 3.22 49.16 -11.19
N THR A 469 3.86 48.96 -12.35
CA THR A 469 4.23 47.61 -12.83
C THR A 469 5.71 47.41 -13.14
N GLY A 470 6.57 48.40 -12.91
CA GLY A 470 8.00 48.32 -13.23
C GLY A 470 8.81 47.25 -12.47
N GLY A 471 8.24 46.61 -11.44
CA GLY A 471 8.93 45.67 -10.54
C GLY A 471 8.64 44.18 -10.77
N GLY A 472 7.71 43.79 -11.65
CA GLY A 472 7.34 42.36 -11.83
C GLY A 472 6.73 41.67 -10.60
N GLY A 473 6.25 42.46 -9.63
CA GLY A 473 5.52 42.03 -8.43
C GLY A 473 4.12 41.49 -8.75
N ILE A 474 3.57 40.67 -7.86
CA ILE A 474 2.15 40.33 -7.91
C ILE A 474 1.36 41.57 -7.44
N PRO A 475 0.38 42.09 -8.21
CA PRO A 475 -0.33 43.31 -7.82
C PRO A 475 -1.36 43.06 -6.72
N ASP A 476 -1.52 44.03 -5.83
CA ASP A 476 -2.71 44.18 -4.99
C ASP A 476 -3.87 44.70 -5.85
N LEU A 477 -4.92 43.89 -6.05
CA LEU A 477 -6.07 44.24 -6.89
C LEU A 477 -7.05 45.23 -6.26
N ASP A 478 -7.05 45.37 -4.94
CA ASP A 478 -7.99 46.24 -4.23
C ASP A 478 -7.45 47.67 -4.10
N ALA A 479 -6.13 47.86 -4.23
CA ALA A 479 -5.48 49.17 -4.37
C ALA A 479 -5.60 49.79 -5.78
N LEU A 480 -6.10 49.05 -6.78
CA LEU A 480 -6.04 49.44 -8.20
C LEU A 480 -7.34 50.11 -8.72
N PRO A 481 -7.24 51.24 -9.46
CA PRO A 481 -8.40 51.84 -10.13
C PRO A 481 -9.08 50.88 -11.11
N ALA A 482 -10.41 50.94 -11.20
CA ALA A 482 -11.22 49.96 -11.94
C ALA A 482 -10.74 49.64 -13.38
N PRO A 483 -10.35 50.61 -14.24
CA PRO A 483 -9.86 50.30 -15.59
C PRO A 483 -8.58 49.45 -15.59
N PHE A 484 -7.67 49.75 -14.66
CA PHE A 484 -6.40 49.04 -14.52
C PHE A 484 -6.61 47.66 -13.88
N ARG A 485 -7.50 47.56 -12.88
CA ARG A 485 -7.89 46.29 -12.27
C ARG A 485 -8.43 45.31 -13.32
N THR A 486 -9.31 45.74 -14.22
CA THR A 486 -9.84 44.87 -15.28
C THR A 486 -8.76 44.42 -16.27
N VAL A 487 -7.76 45.27 -16.59
CA VAL A 487 -6.60 44.84 -17.40
C VAL A 487 -5.79 43.76 -16.68
N MET A 488 -5.54 43.91 -15.38
CA MET A 488 -4.84 42.87 -14.59
C MET A 488 -5.64 41.56 -14.50
N GLU A 489 -6.94 41.62 -14.19
CA GLU A 489 -7.82 40.46 -14.11
C GLU A 489 -7.90 39.72 -15.47
N ALA A 490 -8.03 40.46 -16.57
CA ALA A 490 -8.02 39.91 -17.92
C ALA A 490 -6.65 39.30 -18.30
N ALA A 491 -5.54 39.95 -17.93
CA ALA A 491 -4.19 39.46 -18.21
C ALA A 491 -3.86 38.16 -17.47
N TYR A 492 -4.22 38.05 -16.18
CA TYR A 492 -4.10 36.78 -15.43
C TYR A 492 -5.08 35.72 -15.95
N GLY A 493 -6.29 36.11 -16.37
CA GLY A 493 -7.26 35.21 -16.99
C GLY A 493 -6.73 34.56 -18.28
N HIS A 494 -6.13 35.35 -19.18
CA HIS A 494 -5.50 34.84 -20.40
C HIS A 494 -4.19 34.09 -20.10
N GLY A 495 -3.32 34.64 -19.24
CA GLY A 495 -2.03 34.03 -18.92
C GLY A 495 -2.14 32.64 -18.29
N VAL A 496 -3.09 32.44 -17.36
CA VAL A 496 -3.30 31.12 -16.75
C VAL A 496 -3.97 30.15 -17.73
N ALA A 497 -4.83 30.62 -18.62
CA ALA A 497 -5.37 29.80 -19.71
C ALA A 497 -4.24 29.33 -20.65
N ASP A 498 -3.35 30.22 -21.07
CA ASP A 498 -2.16 29.88 -21.86
C ASP A 498 -1.31 28.82 -21.15
N VAL A 499 -1.10 28.92 -19.84
CA VAL A 499 -0.38 27.90 -19.05
C VAL A 499 -1.03 26.51 -19.16
N PHE A 500 -2.35 26.41 -19.04
CA PHE A 500 -3.03 25.12 -19.20
C PHE A 500 -2.95 24.61 -20.64
N LEU A 501 -3.07 25.50 -21.63
CA LEU A 501 -2.91 25.17 -23.04
C LEU A 501 -1.50 24.67 -23.37
N TYR A 502 -0.45 25.26 -22.78
CA TYR A 502 0.94 24.82 -22.93
C TYR A 502 1.26 23.53 -22.14
N ALA A 503 0.50 23.22 -21.09
CA ALA A 503 0.58 21.93 -20.39
C ALA A 503 -0.11 20.79 -21.16
N ALA A 504 -1.11 21.09 -22.01
CA ALA A 504 -1.86 20.07 -22.74
C ALA A 504 -1.00 19.21 -23.70
N PRO A 505 -0.02 19.74 -24.47
CA PRO A 505 0.94 18.93 -25.22
C PRO A 505 1.74 17.93 -24.37
N ALA A 506 2.11 18.28 -23.14
CA ALA A 506 2.77 17.34 -22.23
C ALA A 506 1.83 16.19 -21.86
N ALA A 507 0.58 16.49 -21.48
CA ALA A 507 -0.43 15.46 -21.22
C ALA A 507 -0.72 14.59 -22.47
N LEU A 508 -0.73 15.17 -23.66
CA LEU A 508 -0.86 14.44 -24.92
C LEU A 508 0.30 13.46 -25.12
N LEU A 509 1.54 13.86 -24.84
CA LEU A 509 2.70 12.95 -24.86
C LEU A 509 2.54 11.83 -23.82
N ALA A 510 2.03 12.12 -22.63
CA ALA A 510 1.72 11.09 -21.64
C ALA A 510 0.70 10.08 -22.16
N PHE A 511 -0.39 10.54 -22.77
CA PHE A 511 -1.41 9.72 -23.41
C PHE A 511 -0.85 8.85 -24.54
N LEU A 512 -0.07 9.44 -25.46
CA LEU A 512 0.57 8.70 -26.55
C LEU A 512 1.49 7.60 -26.02
N LEU A 513 2.24 7.87 -24.95
CA LEU A 513 3.09 6.85 -24.30
C LEU A 513 2.27 5.72 -23.65
N THR A 514 1.13 6.01 -23.03
CA THR A 514 0.29 4.96 -22.42
C THR A 514 -0.42 4.06 -23.44
N LEU A 515 -0.69 4.53 -24.66
CA LEU A 515 -1.19 3.68 -25.75
C LEU A 515 -0.22 2.52 -26.06
N PHE A 516 1.09 2.76 -26.02
CA PHE A 516 2.12 1.76 -26.29
C PHE A 516 2.44 0.83 -25.11
N ILE A 517 1.93 1.13 -23.90
CA ILE A 517 2.04 0.21 -22.78
C ILE A 517 1.22 -1.04 -23.09
N LYS A 518 1.84 -2.22 -23.01
CA LYS A 518 1.13 -3.49 -23.17
C LYS A 518 0.45 -3.86 -21.84
N GLU A 519 -0.83 -4.21 -21.92
CA GLU A 519 -1.52 -4.81 -20.80
C GLU A 519 -0.95 -6.20 -20.56
N VAL A 520 -0.41 -6.41 -19.38
CA VAL A 520 -0.09 -7.73 -18.84
C VAL A 520 -1.14 -7.97 -17.77
N ALA A 521 -1.80 -9.12 -17.82
CA ALA A 521 -2.79 -9.50 -16.82
C ALA A 521 -2.19 -9.32 -15.42
N LEU A 522 -2.96 -8.74 -14.50
CA LEU A 522 -2.56 -8.67 -13.10
C LEU A 522 -2.28 -10.09 -12.63
N LYS A 523 -1.10 -10.32 -12.04
CA LYS A 523 -0.69 -11.64 -11.54
C LYS A 523 -1.66 -12.11 -10.47
N THR A 524 -2.68 -12.85 -10.89
CA THR A 524 -3.54 -13.64 -10.01
C THR A 524 -2.68 -14.77 -9.47
N ASN A 525 -2.54 -14.81 -8.14
CA ASN A 525 -1.72 -15.75 -7.35
C ASN A 525 -0.23 -15.40 -7.28
N ALA A 526 0.18 -14.87 -6.13
CA ALA A 526 1.48 -15.24 -5.55
C ALA A 526 1.29 -16.58 -4.82
N GLY A 527 1.29 -17.69 -5.56
CA GLY A 527 1.08 -19.02 -4.95
C GLY A 527 0.96 -20.22 -5.92
N ASN A 528 0.41 -20.04 -7.13
CA ASN A 528 0.09 -21.16 -8.04
C ASN A 528 0.80 -21.05 -9.40
N ASP A 529 2.10 -21.35 -9.43
CA ASP A 529 2.78 -21.73 -10.68
C ASP A 529 2.50 -23.23 -10.95
N LYS A 530 1.39 -23.53 -11.63
CA LYS A 530 1.25 -24.81 -12.33
C LYS A 530 2.00 -24.72 -13.66
N VAL A 531 3.05 -25.53 -13.81
CA VAL A 531 3.75 -25.74 -15.09
C VAL A 531 2.72 -26.15 -16.16
N PRO A 532 2.81 -25.63 -17.40
CA PRO A 532 1.90 -26.05 -18.47
C PRO A 532 2.16 -27.51 -18.82
N ALA A 533 1.17 -28.37 -18.60
CA ALA A 533 1.20 -29.74 -19.12
C ALA A 533 1.16 -29.69 -20.65
N THR A 534 2.14 -30.31 -21.30
CA THR A 534 2.19 -30.47 -22.75
C THR A 534 0.94 -31.21 -23.23
N ALA A 535 0.35 -30.75 -24.33
CA ALA A 535 -0.83 -31.37 -24.90
C ALA A 535 -0.50 -32.73 -25.54
N GLU A 536 -1.20 -33.78 -25.11
CA GLU A 536 -1.42 -34.98 -25.92
C GLU A 536 -2.88 -35.06 -26.36
N ALA A 537 -3.08 -35.56 -27.57
CA ALA A 537 -4.38 -35.57 -28.27
C ALA A 537 -5.21 -36.82 -27.88
N PRO A 538 -6.54 -36.82 -28.09
CA PRO A 538 -7.43 -37.78 -27.47
C PRO A 538 -7.49 -39.13 -28.19
N VAL A 539 -7.82 -40.19 -27.44
CA VAL A 539 -8.27 -41.49 -27.98
C VAL A 539 -9.71 -41.72 -27.53
N GLU A 540 -10.60 -42.00 -28.47
CA GLU A 540 -12.02 -42.31 -28.21
C GLU A 540 -12.21 -43.72 -27.65
N ALA A 541 -13.17 -43.88 -26.73
CA ALA A 541 -13.80 -45.17 -26.44
C ALA A 541 -15.24 -44.99 -25.89
N THR A 542 -16.18 -44.86 -26.82
CA THR A 542 -17.58 -45.35 -26.82
C THR A 542 -18.38 -45.58 -25.51
N VAL A 543 -19.61 -45.03 -25.54
CA VAL A 543 -20.71 -45.16 -24.58
C VAL A 543 -21.23 -46.59 -24.38
N GLY A 544 -21.65 -46.93 -23.15
CA GLY A 544 -22.51 -48.07 -22.84
C GLY A 544 -23.30 -47.92 -21.53
N ALA A 545 -24.56 -47.51 -21.61
CA ALA A 545 -25.57 -47.62 -20.53
C ALA A 545 -26.36 -48.93 -20.72
N PRO A 546 -27.09 -49.51 -19.74
CA PRO A 546 -28.17 -48.86 -18.96
C PRO A 546 -27.98 -49.09 -17.42
N ALA A 547 -28.93 -48.89 -16.49
CA ALA A 547 -30.38 -48.60 -16.52
C ALA A 547 -30.82 -47.78 -15.28
N ALA A 548 -32.12 -47.51 -15.13
CA ALA A 548 -32.72 -46.98 -13.89
C ALA A 548 -34.04 -47.72 -13.57
N VAL A 549 -34.28 -48.06 -12.28
CA VAL A 549 -35.61 -47.99 -11.62
C VAL A 549 -35.54 -48.14 -10.09
N SER A 550 -36.19 -47.19 -9.41
CA SER A 550 -37.10 -47.32 -8.25
C SER A 550 -36.76 -48.14 -6.99
N GLY A 551 -36.88 -47.49 -5.81
CA GLY A 551 -37.02 -48.12 -4.49
C GLY A 551 -37.53 -47.13 -3.42
N THR A 552 -38.66 -47.44 -2.77
CA THR A 552 -39.46 -46.49 -1.95
C THR A 552 -39.03 -46.44 -0.46
N THR A 553 -39.37 -45.34 0.21
CA THR A 553 -39.23 -45.08 1.66
C THR A 553 -39.86 -46.13 2.59
N ALA A 554 -39.19 -46.45 3.71
CA ALA A 554 -39.80 -47.01 4.92
C ALA A 554 -39.02 -46.61 6.20
N GLN A 555 -39.74 -46.49 7.31
CA GLN A 555 -39.47 -45.65 8.48
C GLN A 555 -39.18 -46.45 9.77
N LEU A 556 -38.16 -46.04 10.56
CA LEU A 556 -37.97 -46.16 12.04
C LEU A 556 -38.07 -47.56 12.72
N PRO A 557 -37.28 -47.84 13.80
CA PRO A 557 -37.48 -47.22 15.12
C PRO A 557 -36.21 -46.80 15.89
N ALA A 558 -36.42 -46.05 16.98
CA ALA A 558 -35.39 -45.57 17.89
C ALA A 558 -35.26 -46.46 19.14
N ALA A 559 -34.05 -46.55 19.70
CA ALA A 559 -33.81 -46.94 21.10
C ALA A 559 -32.48 -46.35 21.62
N GLU A 560 -32.61 -45.56 22.70
CA GLU A 560 -31.78 -45.55 23.92
C GLU A 560 -30.23 -45.44 23.87
N VAL A 561 -29.73 -44.33 24.42
CA VAL A 561 -28.54 -44.31 25.30
C VAL A 561 -28.84 -43.39 26.49
N GLN A 562 -28.53 -43.84 27.71
CA GLN A 562 -28.83 -43.15 28.98
C GLN A 562 -27.69 -42.23 29.48
N ASP A 563 -28.08 -41.18 30.20
CA ASP A 563 -27.39 -40.46 31.31
C ASP A 563 -25.86 -40.61 31.47
N ALA A 564 -25.06 -39.52 31.37
CA ALA A 564 -24.84 -38.45 32.38
C ALA A 564 -23.40 -38.58 32.98
N PRO A 565 -22.76 -37.55 33.59
CA PRO A 565 -23.34 -36.31 34.12
C PRO A 565 -22.74 -34.98 33.64
N GLN A 566 -23.58 -33.94 33.69
CA GLN A 566 -23.20 -32.53 33.56
C GLN A 566 -22.59 -32.00 34.87
N ALA A 567 -21.62 -31.09 34.77
CA ALA A 567 -21.15 -30.26 35.89
C ALA A 567 -21.76 -28.84 35.78
N PRO A 568 -22.26 -28.22 36.87
CA PRO A 568 -23.06 -27.01 36.79
C PRO A 568 -22.21 -25.73 36.70
N VAL A 569 -22.62 -24.80 35.84
CA VAL A 569 -22.22 -23.39 35.95
C VAL A 569 -23.36 -22.63 36.63
N ALA A 570 -23.05 -21.98 37.75
CA ALA A 570 -24.05 -21.50 38.70
C ALA A 570 -24.93 -20.37 38.16
N ALA A 571 -26.21 -20.40 38.55
CA ALA A 571 -27.14 -19.29 38.36
C ALA A 571 -26.78 -18.11 39.26
N LEU A 572 -26.75 -16.91 38.70
CA LEU A 572 -27.05 -15.67 39.42
C LEU A 572 -28.37 -15.15 38.89
N ALA A 573 -29.45 -15.49 39.61
CA ALA A 573 -30.75 -14.90 39.40
C ALA A 573 -30.77 -13.52 40.06
N ASP A 574 -30.89 -12.47 39.25
CA ASP A 574 -31.39 -11.18 39.71
C ASP A 574 -32.21 -10.59 38.55
N THR A 575 -33.54 -10.68 38.65
CA THR A 575 -34.47 -10.26 37.61
C THR A 575 -35.20 -9.00 38.09
N PRO A 576 -34.81 -7.79 37.64
CA PRO A 576 -35.59 -6.59 37.89
C PRO A 576 -36.92 -6.68 37.12
N PRO A 577 -38.02 -6.09 37.64
CA PRO A 577 -39.29 -6.03 36.90
C PRO A 577 -39.14 -5.22 35.61
N ALA A 578 -39.81 -5.67 34.56
CA ALA A 578 -39.74 -5.06 33.24
C ALA A 578 -40.26 -3.61 33.24
N PRO A 579 -39.52 -2.62 32.69
CA PRO A 579 -40.06 -1.30 32.45
C PRO A 579 -41.02 -1.35 31.26
N GLN A 580 -42.33 -1.23 31.54
CA GLN A 580 -43.36 -1.04 30.51
C GLN A 580 -43.19 0.35 29.87
N GLY A 581 -42.44 0.41 28.76
CA GLY A 581 -42.17 1.67 28.05
C GLY A 581 -40.98 1.64 27.10
N GLY A 582 -40.60 0.46 26.58
CA GLY A 582 -39.57 0.32 25.56
C GLY A 582 -40.12 0.39 24.13
N THR A 583 -39.28 0.77 23.18
CA THR A 583 -39.61 0.70 21.75
C THR A 583 -39.37 -0.73 21.24
N PRO A 584 -40.38 -1.43 20.69
CA PRO A 584 -40.23 -2.84 20.34
C PRO A 584 -39.41 -3.02 19.07
N VAL A 585 -38.44 -3.93 19.14
CA VAL A 585 -37.64 -4.45 18.03
C VAL A 585 -38.14 -5.86 17.70
N ARG A 586 -38.57 -6.08 16.45
CA ARG A 586 -39.19 -7.33 15.99
C ARG A 586 -38.60 -7.79 14.67
N GLY A 587 -38.65 -9.10 14.40
CA GLY A 587 -38.24 -9.63 13.10
C GLY A 587 -38.17 -11.15 13.11
N VAL A 588 -37.57 -11.70 12.05
CA VAL A 588 -37.42 -13.15 11.85
C VAL A 588 -35.94 -13.51 11.74
N VAL A 589 -35.53 -14.55 12.46
CA VAL A 589 -34.22 -15.20 12.28
C VAL A 589 -34.33 -16.26 11.18
N ARG A 590 -33.51 -16.13 10.14
CA ARG A 590 -33.47 -17.04 8.99
C ARG A 590 -32.06 -17.62 8.81
N GLY A 591 -31.96 -18.79 8.20
CA GLY A 591 -30.71 -19.31 7.67
C GLY A 591 -30.37 -18.69 6.31
N ALA A 592 -29.16 -18.92 5.82
CA ALA A 592 -28.75 -18.53 4.47
C ALA A 592 -29.68 -19.08 3.36
N GLU A 593 -30.29 -20.25 3.59
CA GLU A 593 -31.31 -20.88 2.73
C GLU A 593 -32.68 -20.15 2.72
N GLY A 594 -32.85 -19.10 3.52
CA GLY A 594 -34.12 -18.37 3.71
C GLY A 594 -35.13 -19.03 4.66
N ALA A 595 -34.89 -20.28 5.07
CA ALA A 595 -35.69 -21.02 6.04
C ALA A 595 -35.61 -20.40 7.46
N PRO A 596 -36.70 -20.43 8.26
CA PRO A 596 -36.69 -19.89 9.62
C PRO A 596 -35.84 -20.72 10.58
N VAL A 597 -35.14 -20.06 11.51
CA VAL A 597 -34.32 -20.71 12.54
C VAL A 597 -35.03 -20.60 13.89
N ALA A 598 -35.76 -21.66 14.25
CA ALA A 598 -36.40 -21.78 15.55
C ALA A 598 -35.36 -21.89 16.68
N GLN A 599 -35.74 -21.51 17.91
CA GLN A 599 -34.91 -21.56 19.12
C GLN A 599 -33.63 -20.69 19.09
N ALA A 600 -33.41 -19.88 18.05
CA ALA A 600 -32.32 -18.91 18.02
C ALA A 600 -32.46 -17.91 19.19
N ALA A 601 -31.45 -17.83 20.05
CA ALA A 601 -31.41 -16.87 21.13
C ALA A 601 -31.02 -15.50 20.56
N VAL A 602 -31.90 -14.50 20.69
CA VAL A 602 -31.69 -13.13 20.23
C VAL A 602 -31.53 -12.20 21.44
N THR A 603 -30.43 -11.47 21.50
CA THR A 603 -30.03 -10.65 22.65
C THR A 603 -29.79 -9.21 22.22
N LEU A 604 -30.45 -8.25 22.86
CA LEU A 604 -30.21 -6.83 22.69
C LEU A 604 -29.20 -6.36 23.74
N ILE A 605 -28.11 -5.72 23.30
CA ILE A 605 -27.07 -5.14 24.17
C ILE A 605 -26.86 -3.65 23.85
N SER A 606 -26.43 -2.88 24.84
CA SER A 606 -25.99 -1.49 24.64
C SER A 606 -24.61 -1.44 23.97
N LEU A 607 -24.27 -0.30 23.36
CA LEU A 607 -22.90 -0.04 22.89
C LEU A 607 -21.83 -0.11 24.00
N GLY A 608 -22.22 -0.02 25.27
CA GLY A 608 -21.35 -0.24 26.43
C GLY A 608 -21.21 -1.71 26.84
N GLY A 609 -21.72 -2.66 26.06
CA GLY A 609 -21.63 -4.10 26.32
C GLY A 609 -22.61 -4.63 27.38
N ARG A 610 -23.52 -3.80 27.90
CA ARG A 610 -24.53 -4.26 28.88
C ARG A 610 -25.71 -4.89 28.16
N GLN A 611 -26.08 -6.12 28.52
CA GLN A 611 -27.33 -6.73 28.06
C GLN A 611 -28.54 -5.91 28.53
N LEU A 612 -29.51 -5.71 27.63
CA LEU A 612 -30.72 -4.93 27.85
C LEU A 612 -31.99 -5.79 27.73
N GLY A 613 -31.97 -6.80 26.87
CA GLY A 613 -33.06 -7.76 26.71
C GLY A 613 -32.58 -9.04 26.04
N ARG A 614 -33.32 -10.15 26.23
CA ARG A 614 -33.09 -11.42 25.53
C ARG A 614 -34.43 -12.08 25.22
N SER A 615 -34.50 -12.71 24.06
CA SER A 615 -35.67 -13.38 23.51
C SER A 615 -35.22 -14.67 22.81
N VAL A 616 -36.15 -15.54 22.47
CA VAL A 616 -35.89 -16.80 21.76
C VAL A 616 -36.83 -16.86 20.57
N ALA A 617 -36.30 -17.15 19.39
CA ALA A 617 -37.05 -17.21 18.16
C ALA A 617 -38.08 -18.35 18.18
N GLN A 618 -39.30 -18.05 17.76
CA GLN A 618 -40.42 -18.99 17.66
C GLN A 618 -40.21 -19.99 16.51
N ALA A 619 -41.15 -20.92 16.33
CA ALA A 619 -41.06 -21.96 15.31
C ALA A 619 -41.02 -21.42 13.86
N ASP A 620 -41.55 -20.21 13.64
CA ASP A 620 -41.49 -19.45 12.39
C ASP A 620 -40.26 -18.53 12.29
N GLY A 621 -39.33 -18.62 13.25
CA GLY A 621 -38.15 -17.76 13.38
C GLY A 621 -38.43 -16.39 14.01
N GLY A 622 -39.69 -16.06 14.33
CA GLY A 622 -40.09 -14.74 14.84
C GLY A 622 -39.56 -14.44 16.24
N TYR A 623 -39.05 -13.23 16.46
CA TYR A 623 -38.63 -12.73 17.78
C TYR A 623 -39.15 -11.32 18.07
N VAL A 624 -39.25 -10.99 19.37
CA VAL A 624 -39.61 -9.66 19.87
C VAL A 624 -38.74 -9.32 21.09
N LEU A 625 -38.22 -8.09 21.13
CA LEU A 625 -37.40 -7.50 22.18
C LEU A 625 -37.81 -6.03 22.39
N ASP A 626 -37.58 -5.46 23.57
CA ASP A 626 -37.86 -4.04 23.83
C ASP A 626 -36.55 -3.26 24.06
N ALA A 627 -36.36 -2.15 23.34
CA ALA A 627 -35.26 -1.22 23.53
C ALA A 627 -35.66 -0.12 24.53
N PRO A 628 -34.81 0.25 25.51
CA PRO A 628 -35.18 1.18 26.58
C PRO A 628 -35.33 2.66 26.16
N GLY A 629 -35.17 2.99 24.89
CA GLY A 629 -35.36 4.34 24.33
C GLY A 629 -34.81 4.43 22.91
N ALA A 630 -34.88 5.62 22.30
CA ALA A 630 -34.24 5.89 21.03
C ALA A 630 -32.70 5.87 21.16
N GLY A 631 -32.01 5.16 20.27
CA GLY A 631 -30.56 5.03 20.31
C GLY A 631 -30.01 3.85 19.50
N SER A 632 -28.68 3.74 19.49
CA SER A 632 -27.97 2.63 18.84
C SER A 632 -27.74 1.47 19.81
N TYR A 633 -28.11 0.28 19.38
CA TYR A 633 -27.98 -0.98 20.11
C TYR A 633 -27.31 -2.03 19.22
N VAL A 634 -26.80 -3.11 19.83
CA VAL A 634 -26.33 -4.28 19.07
C VAL A 634 -27.26 -5.45 19.37
N LEU A 635 -27.68 -6.12 18.31
CA LEU A 635 -28.57 -7.26 18.34
C LEU A 635 -27.76 -8.50 17.96
N ILE A 636 -27.69 -9.47 18.86
CA ILE A 636 -26.90 -10.70 18.68
C ILE A 636 -27.84 -11.89 18.60
N ALA A 637 -27.85 -12.62 17.49
CA ALA A 637 -28.53 -13.90 17.38
C ALA A 637 -27.53 -15.07 17.36
N SER A 638 -27.90 -16.17 17.99
CA SER A 638 -27.11 -17.41 18.04
C SER A 638 -28.04 -18.62 18.08
N ALA A 639 -27.73 -19.65 17.28
CA ALA A 639 -28.43 -20.93 17.27
C ALA A 639 -27.41 -22.06 17.07
N ASP A 640 -27.70 -23.25 17.57
CA ASP A 640 -26.82 -24.41 17.39
C ASP A 640 -26.70 -24.79 15.90
N GLY A 641 -25.48 -25.05 15.44
CA GLY A 641 -25.18 -25.30 14.02
C GLY A 641 -25.10 -24.03 13.15
N PHE A 642 -25.09 -22.83 13.75
CA PHE A 642 -24.95 -21.56 13.05
C PHE A 642 -23.90 -20.64 13.71
N GLN A 643 -23.18 -19.85 12.90
CA GLN A 643 -22.33 -18.79 13.41
C GLN A 643 -23.17 -17.66 14.04
N PRO A 644 -22.86 -17.21 15.27
CA PRO A 644 -23.53 -16.08 15.89
C PRO A 644 -23.38 -14.80 15.07
N GLN A 645 -24.49 -14.11 14.78
CA GLN A 645 -24.50 -12.85 14.05
C GLN A 645 -24.78 -11.68 14.99
N ALA A 646 -23.93 -10.64 14.93
CA ALA A 646 -24.11 -9.39 15.66
C ALA A 646 -24.37 -8.23 14.68
N SER A 647 -25.54 -7.59 14.80
CA SER A 647 -25.97 -6.47 13.95
C SER A 647 -26.21 -5.22 14.79
N THR A 648 -25.58 -4.10 14.42
CA THR A 648 -25.90 -2.80 15.04
C THR A 648 -27.20 -2.25 14.46
N VAL A 649 -28.17 -1.99 15.33
CA VAL A 649 -29.49 -1.44 14.98
C VAL A 649 -29.67 -0.06 15.61
N VAL A 650 -30.35 0.85 14.90
CA VAL A 650 -30.74 2.16 15.44
C VAL A 650 -32.24 2.13 15.65
N VAL A 651 -32.66 2.25 16.91
CA VAL A 651 -34.07 2.27 17.31
C VAL A 651 -34.48 3.74 17.51
N GLY A 652 -35.62 4.12 16.94
CA GLY A 652 -36.22 5.45 17.12
C GLY A 652 -37.29 5.44 18.21
N ASP A 653 -38.27 6.33 18.08
CA ASP A 653 -39.48 6.33 18.94
C ASP A 653 -40.58 5.38 18.40
N GLU A 654 -40.40 4.84 17.18
CA GLU A 654 -41.30 3.87 16.55
C GLU A 654 -40.69 2.46 16.50
N ALA A 655 -41.57 1.45 16.46
CA ALA A 655 -41.21 0.03 16.43
C ALA A 655 -40.28 -0.31 15.26
N LEU A 656 -39.16 -0.97 15.55
CA LEU A 656 -38.18 -1.37 14.53
C LEU A 656 -38.44 -2.80 14.04
N ALA A 657 -38.63 -2.96 12.73
CA ALA A 657 -38.58 -4.27 12.06
C ALA A 657 -37.16 -4.55 11.53
N TYR A 658 -36.58 -5.70 11.88
CA TYR A 658 -35.24 -6.09 11.46
C TYR A 658 -35.09 -7.62 11.38
N ASP A 659 -34.83 -8.19 10.21
CA ASP A 659 -34.58 -9.63 10.06
C ASP A 659 -33.08 -9.97 10.23
N ILE A 660 -32.79 -11.17 10.74
CA ILE A 660 -31.43 -11.63 11.04
C ILE A 660 -31.13 -12.87 10.20
N LEU A 661 -29.92 -12.97 9.62
CA LEU A 661 -29.53 -14.07 8.74
C LEU A 661 -28.29 -14.81 9.26
N LEU A 662 -28.53 -15.97 9.87
CA LEU A 662 -27.52 -16.85 10.41
C LEU A 662 -26.89 -17.73 9.31
N ALA A 663 -25.55 -17.79 9.29
CA ALA A 663 -24.80 -18.68 8.41
C ALA A 663 -24.59 -20.05 9.10
N GLY A 664 -24.86 -21.15 8.40
CA GLY A 664 -24.67 -22.50 8.95
C GLY A 664 -23.19 -22.86 9.11
N THR A 665 -22.86 -23.67 10.12
CA THR A 665 -21.52 -24.24 10.29
C THR A 665 -21.40 -25.53 9.47
N SER A 666 -20.47 -25.56 8.51
CA SER A 666 -20.13 -26.78 7.76
C SER A 666 -18.84 -27.39 8.30
N GLY A 667 -18.61 -28.68 8.07
CA GLY A 667 -17.45 -29.40 8.60
C GLY A 667 -16.86 -30.40 7.62
N LEU A 668 -15.69 -30.92 7.98
CA LEU A 668 -14.99 -32.00 7.29
C LEU A 668 -14.51 -33.02 8.31
N ALA A 669 -14.80 -34.30 8.09
CA ALA A 669 -14.21 -35.41 8.83
C ALA A 669 -13.65 -36.44 7.86
N GLY A 670 -12.84 -37.37 8.36
CA GLY A 670 -12.21 -38.36 7.47
C GLY A 670 -11.29 -39.33 8.18
N THR A 671 -10.74 -40.28 7.44
CA THR A 671 -9.74 -41.22 7.93
C THR A 671 -8.45 -41.17 7.11
N VAL A 672 -7.30 -41.40 7.75
CA VAL A 672 -5.99 -41.54 7.12
C VAL A 672 -5.54 -43.00 7.26
N ARG A 673 -5.27 -43.67 6.14
CA ARG A 673 -4.95 -45.10 6.08
C ARG A 673 -3.76 -45.41 5.19
N THR A 674 -3.11 -46.53 5.42
CA THR A 674 -2.04 -47.04 4.55
C THR A 674 -2.60 -47.66 3.27
N ALA A 675 -1.94 -47.41 2.13
CA ALA A 675 -2.27 -48.07 0.87
C ALA A 675 -2.00 -49.59 0.93
N GLU A 676 -0.97 -49.98 1.68
CA GLU A 676 -0.63 -51.37 1.97
C GLU A 676 -1.34 -51.80 3.26
N GLY A 677 -2.38 -52.63 3.13
CA GLY A 677 -3.09 -53.24 4.26
C GLY A 677 -4.21 -52.42 4.90
N GLY A 678 -4.39 -51.13 4.57
CA GLY A 678 -5.52 -50.31 5.05
C GLY A 678 -5.47 -49.95 6.55
N ALA A 679 -4.32 -50.11 7.19
CA ALA A 679 -4.11 -49.80 8.60
C ALA A 679 -4.29 -48.28 8.84
N PRO A 680 -4.84 -47.87 9.99
CA PRO A 680 -4.93 -46.45 10.34
C PRO A 680 -3.53 -45.85 10.52
N VAL A 681 -3.35 -44.60 10.09
CA VAL A 681 -2.12 -43.84 10.32
C VAL A 681 -2.37 -42.83 11.43
N GLU A 682 -1.87 -43.12 12.62
CA GLU A 682 -1.86 -42.19 13.76
C GLU A 682 -0.82 -41.08 13.54
N GLY A 683 -1.12 -39.86 13.97
CA GLY A 683 -0.16 -38.76 13.95
C GLY A 683 0.06 -38.10 12.57
N ALA A 684 -0.74 -38.43 11.56
CA ALA A 684 -0.66 -37.78 10.25
C ALA A 684 -1.19 -36.35 10.34
N MET A 685 -0.40 -35.38 9.89
CA MET A 685 -0.81 -33.98 9.82
C MET A 685 -1.76 -33.78 8.64
N VAL A 686 -2.93 -33.22 8.91
CA VAL A 686 -3.97 -32.91 7.91
C VAL A 686 -4.15 -31.41 7.82
N VAL A 687 -4.02 -30.84 6.62
CA VAL A 687 -4.12 -29.41 6.34
C VAL A 687 -5.17 -29.17 5.26
N VAL A 688 -6.19 -28.38 5.57
CA VAL A 688 -7.22 -27.97 4.62
C VAL A 688 -6.87 -26.59 4.08
N THR A 689 -6.83 -26.44 2.75
CA THR A 689 -6.52 -25.18 2.06
C THR A 689 -7.62 -24.81 1.06
N ASP A 690 -7.83 -23.50 0.84
CA ASP A 690 -8.72 -23.03 -0.22
C ASP A 690 -8.10 -23.15 -1.62
N VAL A 691 -8.86 -22.80 -2.67
CA VAL A 691 -8.37 -22.79 -4.07
C VAL A 691 -7.19 -21.82 -4.35
N ARG A 692 -6.82 -20.97 -3.40
CA ARG A 692 -5.70 -20.02 -3.46
C ARG A 692 -4.48 -20.51 -2.67
N GLY A 693 -4.60 -21.60 -1.93
CA GLY A 693 -3.56 -22.16 -1.06
C GLY A 693 -3.50 -21.53 0.33
N ASP A 694 -4.52 -20.78 0.75
CA ASP A 694 -4.62 -20.27 2.12
C ASP A 694 -5.18 -21.36 3.05
N VAL A 695 -4.54 -21.53 4.21
CA VAL A 695 -4.87 -22.59 5.19
C VAL A 695 -6.17 -22.22 5.92
N LEU A 696 -7.18 -23.08 5.78
CA LEU A 696 -8.48 -22.98 6.42
C LEU A 696 -8.52 -23.71 7.77
N ALA A 697 -7.89 -24.89 7.85
CA ALA A 697 -7.79 -25.68 9.08
C ALA A 697 -6.53 -26.57 9.08
N THR A 698 -6.05 -26.92 10.28
CA THR A 698 -4.92 -27.84 10.50
C THR A 698 -5.23 -28.76 11.67
N GLY A 699 -4.96 -30.05 11.52
CA GLY A 699 -5.20 -31.06 12.54
C GLY A 699 -4.23 -32.24 12.41
N VAL A 700 -4.42 -33.23 13.26
CA VAL A 700 -3.63 -34.46 13.29
C VAL A 700 -4.59 -35.64 13.43
N SER A 701 -4.34 -36.74 12.74
CA SER A 701 -5.14 -37.97 12.89
C SER A 701 -4.89 -38.67 14.22
N ASP A 702 -5.95 -39.26 14.78
CA ASP A 702 -5.89 -40.03 16.03
C ASP A 702 -5.43 -41.49 15.83
N ALA A 703 -5.47 -42.29 16.89
CA ALA A 703 -5.09 -43.71 16.88
C ALA A 703 -5.98 -44.61 15.99
N ALA A 704 -7.19 -44.17 15.65
CA ALA A 704 -8.06 -44.81 14.65
C ALA A 704 -7.84 -44.27 13.23
N GLY A 705 -6.92 -43.31 13.07
CA GLY A 705 -6.63 -42.59 11.85
C GLY A 705 -7.65 -41.49 11.55
N GLU A 706 -8.57 -41.16 12.46
CA GLU A 706 -9.66 -40.22 12.20
C GLU A 706 -9.21 -38.76 12.39
N PHE A 707 -9.77 -37.85 11.59
CA PHE A 707 -9.60 -36.41 11.75
C PHE A 707 -10.95 -35.68 11.60
N VAL A 708 -11.11 -34.55 12.29
CA VAL A 708 -12.36 -33.74 12.26
C VAL A 708 -12.03 -32.24 12.31
N PHE A 709 -12.73 -31.47 11.48
CA PHE A 709 -12.73 -30.01 11.42
C PHE A 709 -14.17 -29.49 11.45
N GLY A 710 -14.48 -28.64 12.41
CA GLY A 710 -15.70 -27.82 12.41
C GLY A 710 -15.48 -26.47 11.73
N GLU A 711 -16.58 -25.79 11.41
CA GLU A 711 -16.62 -24.39 10.96
C GLU A 711 -15.85 -24.06 9.67
N LEU A 712 -15.81 -25.00 8.71
CA LEU A 712 -15.35 -24.74 7.36
C LEU A 712 -16.40 -23.98 6.55
N ILE A 713 -15.93 -23.15 5.61
CA ILE A 713 -16.77 -22.44 4.64
C ILE A 713 -17.11 -23.40 3.48
N PRO A 714 -18.37 -23.46 3.01
CA PRO A 714 -18.75 -24.28 1.85
C PRO A 714 -17.97 -23.95 0.57
N GLY A 715 -17.69 -24.98 -0.23
CA GLY A 715 -17.01 -24.90 -1.52
C GLY A 715 -15.74 -25.77 -1.63
N SER A 716 -15.04 -25.64 -2.76
CA SER A 716 -13.87 -26.46 -3.10
C SER A 716 -12.66 -26.15 -2.21
N VAL A 717 -12.11 -27.18 -1.58
CA VAL A 717 -10.89 -27.15 -0.77
C VAL A 717 -9.91 -28.24 -1.21
N THR A 718 -8.64 -28.13 -0.82
CA THR A 718 -7.65 -29.20 -0.94
C THR A 718 -7.22 -29.67 0.44
N VAL A 719 -7.37 -30.97 0.70
CA VAL A 719 -6.92 -31.65 1.92
C VAL A 719 -5.55 -32.25 1.66
N ALA A 720 -4.50 -31.65 2.22
CA ALA A 720 -3.14 -32.16 2.19
C ALA A 720 -2.86 -32.99 3.45
N VAL A 721 -2.29 -34.17 3.30
CA VAL A 721 -1.98 -35.10 4.40
C VAL A 721 -0.51 -35.52 4.32
N THR A 722 0.19 -35.41 5.44
CA THR A 722 1.61 -35.81 5.58
C THR A 722 1.83 -36.64 6.83
N ALA A 723 2.63 -37.69 6.72
CA ALA A 723 3.06 -38.53 7.85
C ALA A 723 4.49 -39.01 7.61
N ALA A 724 5.27 -39.23 8.67
CA ALA A 724 6.67 -39.63 8.54
C ALA A 724 6.79 -41.04 7.92
N GLY A 725 7.61 -41.19 6.88
CA GLY A 725 7.75 -42.46 6.15
C GLY A 725 6.68 -42.70 5.09
N PHE A 726 5.85 -41.69 4.80
CA PHE A 726 4.77 -41.75 3.82
C PHE A 726 4.86 -40.57 2.84
N ARG A 727 4.56 -40.83 1.57
CA ARG A 727 4.50 -39.78 0.54
C ARG A 727 3.34 -38.82 0.83
N PRO A 728 3.57 -37.49 0.81
CA PRO A 728 2.50 -36.50 0.92
C PRO A 728 1.36 -36.74 -0.09
N LEU A 729 0.12 -36.65 0.38
CA LEU A 729 -1.08 -36.77 -0.45
C LEU A 729 -1.86 -35.45 -0.44
N ALA A 730 -2.41 -35.05 -1.58
CA ALA A 730 -3.31 -33.90 -1.68
C ALA A 730 -4.59 -34.31 -2.43
N LEU A 731 -5.75 -34.12 -1.80
CA LEU A 731 -7.06 -34.52 -2.31
C LEU A 731 -7.98 -33.29 -2.45
N PRO A 732 -8.61 -33.06 -3.62
CA PRO A 732 -9.67 -32.07 -3.74
C PRO A 732 -10.96 -32.58 -3.07
N VAL A 733 -11.61 -31.72 -2.29
CA VAL A 733 -12.86 -32.02 -1.57
C VAL A 733 -13.82 -30.84 -1.72
N GLU A 734 -15.12 -31.11 -1.89
CA GLU A 734 -16.18 -30.09 -1.88
C GLU A 734 -16.85 -30.06 -0.50
N ILE A 735 -16.73 -28.96 0.23
CA ILE A 735 -17.41 -28.78 1.51
C ILE A 735 -18.87 -28.39 1.24
N GLY A 736 -19.80 -29.24 1.66
CA GLY A 736 -21.25 -29.00 1.53
C GLY A 736 -21.73 -27.77 2.32
N GLY A 737 -22.91 -27.24 1.96
CA GLY A 737 -23.50 -26.05 2.60
C GLY A 737 -23.97 -26.23 4.06
N GLN A 738 -24.21 -27.48 4.46
CA GLN A 738 -24.56 -27.87 5.83
C GLN A 738 -24.03 -29.28 6.12
N GLY A 739 -23.72 -29.56 7.39
CA GLY A 739 -23.28 -30.88 7.86
C GLY A 739 -21.78 -31.15 7.71
N VAL A 740 -21.39 -32.41 7.92
CA VAL A 740 -19.99 -32.85 7.90
C VAL A 740 -19.71 -33.62 6.62
N THR A 741 -18.88 -33.04 5.76
CA THR A 741 -18.32 -33.69 4.56
C THR A 741 -17.36 -34.80 4.99
N ARG A 742 -17.33 -35.95 4.30
CA ARG A 742 -16.36 -37.03 4.58
C ARG A 742 -15.32 -37.19 3.47
N ALA A 743 -14.05 -37.36 3.83
CA ALA A 743 -12.95 -37.60 2.91
C ALA A 743 -11.93 -38.60 3.47
N ASP A 744 -11.60 -39.65 2.71
CA ASP A 744 -10.60 -40.65 3.13
C ASP A 744 -9.27 -40.46 2.39
N ALA A 745 -8.17 -40.44 3.14
CA ALA A 745 -6.81 -40.24 2.66
C ALA A 745 -6.01 -41.54 2.74
N VAL A 746 -5.46 -41.99 1.60
CA VAL A 746 -4.72 -43.25 1.50
C VAL A 746 -3.25 -42.97 1.19
N LEU A 747 -2.40 -43.04 2.22
CA LEU A 747 -0.97 -42.76 2.15
C LEU A 747 -0.17 -43.97 1.67
N ARG A 748 0.78 -43.75 0.76
CA ARG A 748 1.74 -44.77 0.28
C ARG A 748 3.06 -44.62 1.01
N ALA A 749 3.75 -45.73 1.26
CA ALA A 749 5.08 -45.71 1.85
C ALA A 749 6.04 -44.86 1.00
N GLY A 750 6.83 -44.03 1.67
CA GLY A 750 7.94 -43.30 1.08
C GLY A 750 9.21 -44.16 1.07
N ALA A 751 10.05 -44.00 0.05
CA ALA A 751 11.38 -44.61 0.09
C ALA A 751 12.33 -43.77 0.96
N LEU A 752 13.23 -44.45 1.67
CA LEU A 752 14.30 -43.83 2.46
C LEU A 752 15.64 -44.07 1.75
N VAL A 753 16.35 -43.00 1.41
CA VAL A 753 17.77 -43.09 1.03
C VAL A 753 18.62 -42.74 2.23
N ARG A 754 19.61 -43.57 2.58
CA ARG A 754 20.56 -43.32 3.67
C ARG A 754 21.98 -43.66 3.24
N GLY A 755 22.94 -42.88 3.70
CA GLY A 755 24.35 -43.06 3.37
C GLY A 755 25.30 -42.52 4.41
N VAL A 756 26.58 -42.85 4.27
CA VAL A 756 27.70 -42.25 5.00
C VAL A 756 28.62 -41.56 3.99
N VAL A 757 28.96 -40.30 4.23
CA VAL A 757 30.06 -39.61 3.53
C VAL A 757 31.36 -39.92 4.24
N ARG A 758 32.38 -40.37 3.49
CA ARG A 758 33.70 -40.75 4.00
C ARG A 758 34.81 -39.99 3.26
N ALA A 759 35.93 -39.73 3.92
CA ALA A 759 37.07 -39.05 3.30
C ALA A 759 38.44 -39.59 3.76
N GLY A 760 39.44 -39.34 2.91
CA GLY A 760 40.85 -39.69 3.12
C GLY A 760 41.16 -41.19 3.00
N SER A 761 42.45 -41.52 2.94
CA SER A 761 42.96 -42.90 2.81
C SER A 761 42.48 -43.87 3.91
N GLY A 762 42.07 -43.35 5.08
CA GLY A 762 41.49 -44.13 6.18
C GLY A 762 39.97 -44.35 6.12
N ARG A 763 39.25 -43.83 5.11
CA ARG A 763 37.78 -43.93 4.97
C ARG A 763 36.99 -43.50 6.21
N ALA A 764 37.50 -42.50 6.91
CA ALA A 764 36.87 -41.94 8.10
C ALA A 764 35.56 -41.24 7.72
N PRO A 765 34.50 -41.30 8.56
CA PRO A 765 33.30 -40.50 8.33
C PRO A 765 33.62 -39.00 8.30
N LEU A 766 32.99 -38.27 7.39
CA LEU A 766 33.24 -36.84 7.18
C LEU A 766 32.05 -36.00 7.71
N PRO A 767 32.23 -35.20 8.77
CA PRO A 767 31.25 -34.19 9.20
C PRO A 767 31.21 -32.99 8.26
N ASP A 768 30.14 -32.19 8.37
CA ASP A 768 29.91 -30.93 7.63
C ASP A 768 29.89 -31.07 6.09
N ALA A 769 29.81 -32.28 5.56
CA ALA A 769 29.65 -32.52 4.14
C ALA A 769 28.20 -32.25 3.73
N ARG A 770 28.01 -31.35 2.76
CA ARG A 770 26.70 -30.99 2.25
C ARG A 770 26.32 -31.94 1.11
N VAL A 771 25.35 -32.80 1.38
CA VAL A 771 24.79 -33.78 0.43
C VAL A 771 23.50 -33.23 -0.17
N THR A 772 23.38 -33.23 -1.50
CA THR A 772 22.22 -32.72 -2.24
C THR A 772 21.63 -33.85 -3.09
N LEU A 773 20.34 -34.09 -2.96
CA LEU A 773 19.60 -35.06 -3.78
C LEU A 773 18.91 -34.33 -4.93
N ILE A 774 19.07 -34.83 -6.14
CA ILE A 774 18.56 -34.24 -7.39
C ILE A 774 17.74 -35.31 -8.13
N ASP A 775 16.57 -34.95 -8.67
CA ASP A 775 15.75 -35.87 -9.48
C ASP A 775 16.26 -36.00 -10.93
N ALA A 776 15.70 -36.95 -11.69
CA ALA A 776 16.00 -37.15 -13.12
C ALA A 776 15.69 -35.92 -14.02
N ALA A 777 14.91 -34.94 -13.55
CA ALA A 777 14.63 -33.69 -14.26
C ALA A 777 15.61 -32.55 -13.88
N GLY A 778 16.53 -32.78 -12.95
CA GLY A 778 17.53 -31.81 -12.49
C GLY A 778 17.08 -30.91 -11.33
N ASN A 779 15.92 -31.17 -10.72
CA ASN A 779 15.45 -30.40 -9.56
C ASN A 779 16.07 -30.90 -8.27
N VAL A 780 16.39 -29.99 -7.34
CA VAL A 780 16.85 -30.35 -6.00
C VAL A 780 15.67 -30.83 -5.16
N VAL A 781 15.68 -32.12 -4.82
CA VAL A 781 14.66 -32.80 -3.99
C VAL A 781 14.91 -32.55 -2.51
N GLY A 782 16.19 -32.49 -2.11
CA GLY A 782 16.58 -32.26 -0.73
C GLY A 782 18.05 -31.88 -0.56
N THR A 783 18.40 -31.37 0.62
CA THR A 783 19.77 -31.16 1.05
C THR A 783 19.91 -31.59 2.51
N SER A 784 20.96 -32.34 2.81
CA SER A 784 21.33 -32.77 4.16
C SER A 784 22.80 -32.39 4.42
N THR A 785 23.17 -32.21 5.69
CA THR A 785 24.55 -31.97 6.10
C THR A 785 24.93 -33.05 7.11
N THR A 786 26.08 -33.70 6.92
CA THR A 786 26.49 -34.84 7.74
C THR A 786 26.94 -34.44 9.15
N GLY A 787 26.62 -35.29 10.14
CA GLY A 787 27.11 -35.16 11.52
C GLY A 787 28.49 -35.78 11.72
N GLU A 788 28.94 -35.89 12.97
CA GLU A 788 30.22 -36.52 13.36
C GLU A 788 30.34 -38.00 12.91
N ASP A 789 29.21 -38.67 12.70
CA ASP A 789 29.10 -40.03 12.18
C ASP A 789 29.12 -40.13 10.64
N GLY A 790 29.21 -38.99 9.94
CA GLY A 790 29.20 -38.89 8.49
C GLY A 790 27.86 -39.22 7.84
N VAL A 791 26.79 -39.47 8.60
CA VAL A 791 25.52 -39.98 8.07
C VAL A 791 24.69 -38.88 7.40
N TYR A 792 24.06 -39.20 6.28
CA TYR A 792 22.94 -38.45 5.70
C TYR A 792 21.73 -39.35 5.42
N ALA A 793 20.55 -38.75 5.32
CA ALA A 793 19.32 -39.43 4.94
C ALA A 793 18.34 -38.48 4.21
N PHE A 794 17.50 -39.06 3.34
CA PHE A 794 16.39 -38.43 2.64
C PHE A 794 15.16 -39.35 2.70
N THR A 795 14.09 -38.89 3.36
CA THR A 795 12.83 -39.64 3.53
C THR A 795 11.83 -39.31 2.42
N ASP A 796 10.73 -40.08 2.39
CA ASP A 796 9.49 -39.74 1.67
C ASP A 796 9.63 -39.63 0.15
N LEU A 797 10.62 -40.33 -0.43
CA LEU A 797 10.96 -40.28 -1.85
C LEU A 797 10.04 -41.13 -2.73
N ASP A 798 9.94 -40.70 -3.99
CA ASP A 798 9.31 -41.48 -5.07
C ASP A 798 10.23 -42.60 -5.58
N ALA A 799 9.67 -43.50 -6.39
CA ALA A 799 10.46 -44.49 -7.12
C ALA A 799 11.01 -43.83 -8.40
N GLY A 800 12.32 -43.96 -8.66
CA GLY A 800 12.93 -43.33 -9.83
C GLY A 800 14.44 -43.20 -9.76
N GLU A 801 15.01 -42.54 -10.77
CA GLU A 801 16.43 -42.19 -10.78
C GLU A 801 16.67 -40.83 -10.10
N TYR A 802 17.67 -40.83 -9.23
CA TYR A 802 18.16 -39.66 -8.52
C TYR A 802 19.68 -39.56 -8.68
N SER A 803 20.21 -38.35 -8.54
CA SER A 803 21.64 -38.08 -8.40
C SER A 803 21.92 -37.52 -7.02
N VAL A 804 22.83 -38.14 -6.28
CA VAL A 804 23.32 -37.66 -4.98
C VAL A 804 24.65 -36.96 -5.20
N VAL A 805 24.77 -35.70 -4.77
CA VAL A 805 25.98 -34.88 -4.92
C VAL A 805 26.48 -34.44 -3.55
N ALA A 806 27.68 -34.87 -3.16
CA ALA A 806 28.33 -34.41 -1.94
C ALA A 806 29.31 -33.26 -2.24
N THR A 807 29.26 -32.21 -1.40
CA THR A 807 30.02 -30.97 -1.56
C THR A 807 30.70 -30.58 -0.23
N GLY A 808 31.94 -30.12 -0.31
CA GLY A 808 32.82 -29.84 0.84
C GLY A 808 34.29 -30.19 0.55
N TYR A 809 34.48 -31.19 -0.32
CA TYR A 809 35.73 -31.58 -1.00
C TYR A 809 35.51 -31.42 -2.53
N PRO A 810 36.44 -31.82 -3.43
CA PRO A 810 36.12 -31.92 -4.86
C PRO A 810 34.80 -32.69 -5.05
N PRO A 811 33.80 -32.12 -5.76
CA PRO A 811 32.44 -32.64 -5.70
C PRO A 811 32.33 -34.00 -6.38
N VAL A 812 31.79 -34.98 -5.66
CA VAL A 812 31.47 -36.30 -6.18
C VAL A 812 29.96 -36.42 -6.34
N ALA A 813 29.55 -36.88 -7.52
CA ALA A 813 28.16 -37.17 -7.86
C ALA A 813 28.02 -38.66 -8.16
N GLY A 814 27.01 -39.31 -7.57
CA GLY A 814 26.64 -40.69 -7.85
C GLY A 814 25.17 -40.79 -8.25
N SER A 815 24.87 -41.59 -9.27
CA SER A 815 23.51 -41.98 -9.60
C SER A 815 22.99 -43.04 -8.62
N LEU A 816 21.71 -42.98 -8.29
CA LEU A 816 20.99 -43.91 -7.44
C LEU A 816 19.59 -44.16 -8.03
N THR A 817 19.22 -45.42 -8.21
CA THR A 817 17.84 -45.80 -8.55
C THR A 817 17.14 -46.21 -7.27
N VAL A 818 16.08 -45.48 -6.90
CA VAL A 818 15.28 -45.74 -5.70
C VAL A 818 14.12 -46.66 -6.06
N ALA A 819 14.04 -47.82 -5.40
CA ALA A 819 13.11 -48.89 -5.77
C ALA A 819 11.64 -48.60 -5.38
N GLY A 820 11.39 -47.54 -4.61
CA GLY A 820 10.05 -47.06 -4.26
C GLY A 820 9.50 -47.49 -2.90
N GLY A 821 10.20 -48.40 -2.20
CA GLY A 821 9.89 -48.79 -0.83
C GLY A 821 11.09 -49.48 -0.16
N GLY A 822 11.31 -49.20 1.13
CA GLY A 822 12.46 -49.69 1.89
C GLY A 822 13.56 -48.64 2.13
N ILE A 823 14.72 -49.12 2.58
CA ILE A 823 15.92 -48.31 2.82
C ILE A 823 16.95 -48.62 1.74
N ASP A 824 17.15 -47.71 0.79
CA ASP A 824 18.20 -47.80 -0.21
C ASP A 824 19.49 -47.16 0.35
N GLY A 825 20.51 -48.01 0.56
CA GLY A 825 21.81 -47.62 1.10
C GLY A 825 22.75 -47.12 0.00
N HIS A 826 23.30 -45.91 0.15
CA HIS A 826 24.24 -45.32 -0.82
C HIS A 826 25.32 -44.53 -0.08
N ASP A 827 26.54 -45.07 0.03
CA ASP A 827 27.69 -44.40 0.67
C ASP A 827 28.48 -43.58 -0.37
N ILE A 828 29.05 -42.45 0.04
CA ILE A 828 29.84 -41.56 -0.84
C ILE A 828 31.27 -41.41 -0.29
N GLU A 829 32.26 -41.78 -1.09
CA GLU A 829 33.67 -41.54 -0.79
C GLU A 829 34.16 -40.25 -1.48
N LEU A 830 34.78 -39.36 -0.72
CA LEU A 830 35.38 -38.11 -1.17
C LEU A 830 36.92 -38.20 -1.07
N ALA A 831 37.61 -37.85 -2.14
CA ALA A 831 39.08 -37.88 -2.21
C ALA A 831 39.64 -36.58 -2.79
N HIS A 832 40.92 -36.30 -2.50
CA HIS A 832 41.69 -35.29 -3.23
C HIS A 832 42.46 -35.94 -4.38
N PRO A 833 42.65 -35.25 -5.53
CA PRO A 833 43.53 -35.71 -6.59
C PRO A 833 44.99 -35.67 -6.11
N GLY A 834 45.48 -36.77 -5.53
CA GLY A 834 46.84 -36.90 -5.03
C GLY A 834 47.04 -37.73 -3.75
N GLU A 835 45.98 -38.26 -3.15
CA GLU A 835 46.04 -39.28 -2.07
C GLU A 835 45.71 -40.69 -2.58
#